data_AF-A0A9D3M0T5-F1
#
_entry.id   AF-A0A9D3M0T5-F1
#
_cell.length_a   1.000
_cell.length_b   1.000
_cell.length_c   1.000
_cell.angle_alpha   90.00
_cell.angle_beta   90.00
_cell.angle_gamma   90.00
#
_symmetry.space_group_name_H-M   'P 1'
#
loop_
_entity.id
_entity.type
_entity.pdbx_description
1 polymer ?
#
loop_
_entity_poly.entity_id
_entity_poly.type
_entity_poly.pdbx_seq_one_letter_code
_entity_poly.pdbx_strand_id
1 'polypeptide(L)'
;MGSEGQQDIEMAILTALLKGTNASAPDQLSLALAWNRVDIARSQIFVYGLHWPPAGSLSSAISTKEKPKSPTNASRNKAKTRGKKGRGAKAKPEPPEETDPRKLELMNWVNSLEQAMMDALVLDRVDFVKLLIENGVNIHHFLTIPRLEELYNTRLGPTNTLHFVVRDVKKGNLPPDYQITLIDIGLVLEFLMGGAYRCKYTRKSFRALYNYLYGLKRPKALKLLGMEDDEPRPKGKKKMKKKKEEEIDVDVDDPEVSRFQYPFHELMVWAVLMKRQKMALFLWQRGEEAMAKALVACKLYKAMAHESSESELVDDISQDLDNNSKEFGQLAYELLDQSYKHDEQVAMKLLTYELTNWSNSTCLKLAVAAKHRDFIAHTCSQMLLTDMWMGCLRVGKSPGLKVILGIIFPPSILLLDFRIGEDMSYQGSAENEAGKEKEDDTKSSKDGAADTVSRKGDEEEGSNIRKIPIGMKIYEFYNAPFTKFWFNTISYLMYLMMYNYVILVKMERWPTLQEWTVISYIFTLGLEKVRQILMSEPGKLRQKINVWLQEYWNITDLVAISTFMMGFLLRLQSEPYMGYGRVIYCVDIIFWYIRVLDIFGVNKYLGPYVMMIGKMMIDMLYFVVIMLVVLMSFGVARQAILHPDEEPTWRLARNIFYMPYWMIYGEVFADSIDRKTRIHSKTLFPVSRADDQFPVSHDNDSFPAAI
;
A
#
# COMPACT_ATOMS: atom_id res chain seq x y z
N MET A 1 -43.60 -17.73 -27.07
CA MET A 1 -44.21 -16.39 -26.87
C MET A 1 -43.23 -15.61 -26.01
N GLY A 2 -42.55 -14.66 -26.64
CA GLY A 2 -41.28 -14.11 -26.18
C GLY A 2 -41.40 -13.02 -25.12
N SER A 3 -40.31 -12.77 -24.43
CA SER A 3 -40.13 -11.76 -23.39
C SER A 3 -40.62 -10.36 -23.76
N GLU A 4 -40.65 -10.02 -25.06
CA GLU A 4 -41.15 -8.74 -25.56
C GLU A 4 -42.66 -8.58 -25.33
N GLY A 5 -43.47 -9.60 -25.58
CA GLY A 5 -44.92 -9.53 -25.36
C GLY A 5 -45.30 -9.43 -23.88
N GLN A 6 -44.49 -10.03 -22.99
CA GLN A 6 -44.68 -9.92 -21.55
C GLN A 6 -44.34 -8.51 -21.05
N GLN A 7 -43.27 -7.90 -21.58
CA GLN A 7 -42.87 -6.52 -21.24
C GLN A 7 -43.91 -5.49 -21.66
N ASP A 8 -44.56 -5.67 -22.81
CA ASP A 8 -45.61 -4.79 -23.33
C ASP A 8 -46.90 -4.89 -22.51
N ILE A 9 -47.27 -6.09 -22.05
CA ILE A 9 -48.43 -6.32 -21.18
C ILE A 9 -48.20 -5.68 -19.81
N GLU A 10 -47.03 -5.89 -19.20
CA GLU A 10 -46.66 -5.28 -17.92
C GLU A 10 -46.59 -3.76 -18.01
N MET A 11 -46.10 -3.22 -19.14
CA MET A 11 -46.09 -1.80 -19.41
C MET A 11 -47.50 -1.23 -19.54
N ALA A 12 -48.41 -1.93 -20.22
CA ALA A 12 -49.81 -1.53 -20.34
C ALA A 12 -50.54 -1.58 -19.00
N ILE A 13 -50.30 -2.62 -18.18
CA ILE A 13 -50.90 -2.75 -16.84
C ILE A 13 -50.40 -1.64 -15.91
N LEU A 14 -49.09 -1.40 -15.83
CA LEU A 14 -48.56 -0.35 -14.96
C LEU A 14 -49.01 1.04 -15.43
N THR A 15 -49.03 1.29 -16.74
CA THR A 15 -49.55 2.55 -17.32
C THR A 15 -51.03 2.74 -17.00
N ALA A 16 -51.84 1.69 -17.09
CA ALA A 16 -53.25 1.74 -16.73
C ALA A 16 -53.45 1.96 -15.22
N LEU A 17 -52.58 1.39 -14.38
CA LEU A 17 -52.63 1.55 -12.93
C LEU A 17 -52.20 2.95 -12.50
N LEU A 18 -51.16 3.50 -13.12
CA LEU A 18 -50.69 4.88 -12.92
C LEU A 18 -51.69 5.93 -13.40
N LYS A 19 -52.45 5.65 -14.48
CA LYS A 19 -53.50 6.54 -14.99
C LYS A 19 -54.85 6.35 -14.28
N GLY A 20 -55.13 5.15 -13.78
CA GLY A 20 -56.41 4.78 -13.16
C GLY A 20 -56.47 5.07 -11.66
N THR A 21 -55.32 5.12 -10.99
CA THR A 21 -55.19 5.68 -9.65
C THR A 21 -54.79 7.15 -9.83
N ASN A 22 -55.55 8.11 -9.30
CA ASN A 22 -55.12 9.53 -9.23
C ASN A 22 -53.96 9.67 -8.20
N ALA A 23 -52.95 8.82 -8.29
CA ALA A 23 -51.81 8.77 -7.40
C ALA A 23 -50.95 10.01 -7.60
N SER A 24 -50.43 10.55 -6.50
CA SER A 24 -49.55 11.71 -6.56
C SER A 24 -48.26 11.35 -7.32
N ALA A 25 -47.61 12.34 -7.97
CA ALA A 25 -46.35 12.11 -8.68
C ALA A 25 -45.28 11.35 -7.85
N PRO A 26 -45.10 11.58 -6.52
CA PRO A 26 -44.16 10.79 -5.74
C PRO A 26 -44.61 9.34 -5.50
N ASP A 27 -45.91 9.06 -5.41
CA ASP A 27 -46.44 7.69 -5.30
C ASP A 27 -46.28 6.93 -6.63
N GLN A 28 -46.45 7.63 -7.76
CA GLN A 28 -46.18 7.08 -9.08
C GLN A 28 -44.70 6.71 -9.23
N LEU A 29 -43.80 7.55 -8.70
CA LEU A 29 -42.36 7.33 -8.73
C LEU A 29 -41.95 6.15 -7.86
N SER A 30 -42.47 6.05 -6.64
CA SER A 30 -42.19 4.92 -5.74
C SER A 30 -42.70 3.60 -6.32
N LEU A 31 -43.88 3.60 -6.96
CA LEU A 31 -44.42 2.41 -7.62
C LEU A 31 -43.56 1.98 -8.82
N ALA A 32 -43.14 2.92 -9.66
CA ALA A 32 -42.25 2.63 -10.80
C ALA A 32 -40.89 2.09 -10.34
N LEU A 33 -40.34 2.63 -9.24
CA LEU A 33 -39.09 2.19 -8.62
C LEU A 33 -39.21 0.78 -8.04
N ALA A 34 -40.30 0.48 -7.34
CA ALA A 34 -40.58 -0.86 -6.81
C ALA A 34 -40.63 -1.92 -7.92
N TRP A 35 -41.19 -1.57 -9.08
CA TRP A 35 -41.32 -2.46 -10.24
C TRP A 35 -40.07 -2.49 -11.14
N ASN A 36 -39.04 -1.69 -10.84
CA ASN A 36 -37.83 -1.55 -11.65
C ASN A 36 -38.09 -1.17 -13.12
N ARG A 37 -39.11 -0.34 -13.40
CA ARG A 37 -39.47 0.11 -14.74
C ARG A 37 -39.09 1.57 -14.96
N VAL A 38 -37.82 1.79 -15.28
CA VAL A 38 -37.22 3.12 -15.50
C VAL A 38 -37.78 3.79 -16.76
N ASP A 39 -38.11 2.99 -17.77
CA ASP A 39 -38.76 3.39 -19.01
C ASP A 39 -40.10 4.09 -18.76
N ILE A 40 -40.90 3.56 -17.83
CA ILE A 40 -42.19 4.14 -17.45
C ILE A 40 -42.00 5.40 -16.61
N ALA A 41 -41.05 5.40 -15.68
CA ALA A 41 -40.70 6.61 -14.92
C ALA A 41 -40.24 7.74 -15.86
N ARG A 42 -39.35 7.43 -16.80
CA ARG A 42 -38.85 8.40 -17.79
C ARG A 42 -39.96 8.91 -18.70
N SER A 43 -40.89 8.05 -19.14
CA SER A 43 -41.93 8.37 -20.14
C SER A 43 -43.24 8.92 -19.58
N GLN A 44 -43.53 8.77 -18.29
CA GLN A 44 -44.81 9.22 -17.71
C GLN A 44 -44.65 10.16 -16.52
N ILE A 45 -43.57 10.04 -15.76
CA ILE A 45 -43.34 10.86 -14.57
C ILE A 45 -42.48 12.07 -14.92
N PHE A 46 -41.47 11.90 -15.78
CA PHE A 46 -40.54 12.96 -16.20
C PHE A 46 -40.81 13.55 -17.60
N VAL A 47 -41.96 13.26 -18.25
CA VAL A 47 -42.21 13.64 -19.68
C VAL A 47 -42.70 15.06 -19.92
N TYR A 48 -43.25 15.73 -18.91
CA TYR A 48 -43.61 17.13 -19.03
C TYR A 48 -42.73 17.92 -18.08
N GLY A 49 -42.14 19.01 -18.57
CA GLY A 49 -41.50 20.04 -17.76
C GLY A 49 -42.53 20.73 -16.85
N LEU A 50 -43.16 19.95 -15.95
CA LEU A 50 -43.88 20.43 -14.79
C LEU A 50 -42.94 21.40 -14.08
N HIS A 51 -43.47 22.61 -13.85
CA HIS A 51 -42.82 23.83 -13.35
C HIS A 51 -42.14 23.67 -11.97
N TRP A 52 -41.25 22.71 -11.81
CA TRP A 52 -40.51 22.48 -10.59
C TRP A 52 -39.06 22.83 -10.88
N PRO A 53 -38.56 23.94 -10.32
CA PRO A 53 -37.20 24.36 -10.59
C PRO A 53 -36.24 23.30 -10.03
N PRO A 54 -35.05 23.14 -10.64
CA PRO A 54 -34.07 22.15 -10.17
C PRO A 54 -33.79 22.37 -8.68
N ALA A 55 -33.68 21.31 -7.88
CA ALA A 55 -33.48 21.38 -6.43
C ALA A 55 -32.27 22.25 -6.01
N GLY A 56 -31.31 22.44 -6.94
CA GLY A 56 -30.16 23.36 -6.77
C GLY A 56 -30.50 24.86 -6.76
N SER A 57 -31.66 25.27 -7.28
CA SER A 57 -32.06 26.69 -7.37
C SER A 57 -32.63 27.24 -6.05
N LEU A 58 -33.20 26.40 -5.18
CA LEU A 58 -33.69 26.81 -3.86
C LEU A 58 -32.62 26.79 -2.78
N SER A 59 -31.57 25.98 -2.94
CA SER A 59 -30.46 25.92 -1.97
C SER A 59 -29.68 27.25 -1.92
N SER A 60 -29.54 27.96 -3.06
CA SER A 60 -28.95 29.30 -3.06
C SER A 60 -29.89 30.38 -2.50
N ALA A 61 -31.21 30.24 -2.72
CA ALA A 61 -32.22 31.19 -2.22
C ALA A 61 -32.43 31.11 -0.69
N ILE A 62 -32.11 29.99 -0.05
CA ILE A 62 -32.15 29.83 1.41
C ILE A 62 -30.91 30.46 2.09
N SER A 63 -29.78 30.57 1.38
CA SER A 63 -28.54 31.20 1.90
C SER A 63 -28.63 32.73 1.98
N THR A 64 -29.51 33.37 1.21
CA THR A 64 -29.79 34.81 1.28
C THR A 64 -30.94 35.13 2.24
N LYS A 65 -30.82 34.80 3.53
CA LYS A 65 -31.59 35.48 4.58
C LYS A 65 -30.74 36.60 5.17
N GLU A 66 -31.13 37.84 4.88
CA GLU A 66 -30.50 39.07 5.32
C GLU A 66 -30.19 39.06 6.83
N LYS A 67 -28.92 39.29 7.18
CA LYS A 67 -28.52 39.70 8.53
C LYS A 67 -29.20 41.03 8.86
N PRO A 68 -29.97 41.16 9.95
CA PRO A 68 -30.39 42.46 10.42
C PRO A 68 -29.15 43.23 10.89
N LYS A 69 -28.93 44.43 10.32
CA LYS A 69 -27.90 45.38 10.73
C LYS A 69 -28.07 45.68 12.23
N SER A 70 -26.99 45.51 13.00
CA SER A 70 -26.92 45.93 14.40
C SER A 70 -26.99 47.46 14.51
N PRO A 71 -27.71 48.03 15.50
CA PRO A 71 -27.58 49.44 15.81
C PRO A 71 -26.31 49.70 16.62
N THR A 72 -25.79 50.89 16.43
CA THR A 72 -24.53 51.45 16.91
C THR A 72 -24.42 51.56 18.43
N ASN A 73 -23.17 51.49 18.90
CA ASN A 73 -22.75 51.71 20.27
C ASN A 73 -23.26 53.02 20.88
N ALA A 74 -23.90 52.92 22.04
CA ALA A 74 -23.96 54.00 23.03
C ALA A 74 -23.72 53.44 24.44
N SER A 75 -22.66 53.96 25.05
CA SER A 75 -22.21 53.73 26.43
C SER A 75 -23.25 54.18 27.47
N ARG A 76 -23.52 53.34 28.50
CA ARG A 76 -23.59 53.81 29.89
C ARG A 76 -23.61 52.70 30.96
N ASN A 77 -23.01 53.06 32.10
CA ASN A 77 -22.63 52.27 33.27
C ASN A 77 -23.77 51.79 34.20
N LYS A 78 -23.45 50.68 34.91
CA LYS A 78 -23.77 50.28 36.32
C LYS A 78 -25.23 50.33 36.83
N ALA A 79 -25.72 49.18 37.32
CA ALA A 79 -26.00 48.94 38.75
C ALA A 79 -26.46 47.49 39.05
N LYS A 80 -26.06 46.98 40.21
CA LYS A 80 -26.46 45.71 40.85
C LYS A 80 -27.92 45.78 41.32
N THR A 81 -28.68 44.67 41.19
CA THR A 81 -29.47 44.13 42.30
C THR A 81 -29.89 42.68 42.08
N ARG A 82 -29.92 41.94 43.19
CA ARG A 82 -30.14 40.50 43.33
C ARG A 82 -31.62 40.30 43.71
N GLY A 83 -32.35 39.47 42.97
CA GLY A 83 -33.77 39.17 43.22
C GLY A 83 -34.15 37.77 42.72
N LYS A 84 -35.03 37.08 43.45
CA LYS A 84 -35.15 35.63 43.59
C LYS A 84 -36.36 35.10 42.79
N LYS A 85 -36.17 33.95 42.13
CA LYS A 85 -37.16 32.93 41.67
C LYS A 85 -38.41 33.37 40.88
N GLY A 86 -38.51 32.84 39.65
CA GLY A 86 -39.77 32.57 38.96
C GLY A 86 -39.53 31.55 37.85
N ARG A 87 -40.16 30.38 37.94
CA ARG A 87 -40.23 29.38 36.86
C ARG A 87 -40.90 30.00 35.63
N GLY A 88 -40.31 29.80 34.46
CA GLY A 88 -40.92 30.11 33.18
C GLY A 88 -40.03 29.58 32.08
N ALA A 89 -40.33 28.38 31.60
CA ALA A 89 -39.72 27.85 30.38
C ALA A 89 -40.09 28.79 29.22
N LYS A 90 -39.11 29.55 28.70
CA LYS A 90 -39.27 30.23 27.41
C LYS A 90 -39.12 29.16 26.33
N ALA A 91 -40.24 28.83 25.70
CA ALA A 91 -40.26 28.08 24.46
C ALA A 91 -39.32 28.77 23.45
N LYS A 92 -38.46 27.98 22.81
CA LYS A 92 -37.65 28.38 21.66
C LYS A 92 -38.65 28.84 20.58
N PRO A 93 -38.46 30.00 19.92
CA PRO A 93 -39.36 30.39 18.84
C PRO A 93 -39.30 29.32 17.76
N GLU A 94 -40.44 28.74 17.43
CA GLU A 94 -40.58 27.85 16.28
C GLU A 94 -40.11 28.59 15.02
N PRO A 95 -39.41 27.90 14.10
CA PRO A 95 -39.03 28.51 12.83
C PRO A 95 -40.30 29.04 12.13
N PRO A 96 -40.23 30.18 11.42
CA PRO A 96 -41.40 30.76 10.78
C PRO A 96 -42.04 29.71 9.86
N GLU A 97 -43.27 29.33 10.16
CA GLU A 97 -44.07 28.40 9.36
C GLU A 97 -44.21 29.01 7.96
N GLU A 98 -43.60 28.37 6.97
CA GLU A 98 -43.46 28.92 5.62
C GLU A 98 -44.78 28.68 4.86
N THR A 99 -45.66 29.70 4.86
CA THR A 99 -47.09 29.61 4.48
C THR A 99 -47.38 29.61 2.96
N ASP A 100 -46.38 29.52 2.08
CA ASP A 100 -46.62 29.50 0.63
C ASP A 100 -46.87 28.07 0.12
N PRO A 101 -48.10 27.71 -0.31
CA PRO A 101 -48.44 26.35 -0.69
C PRO A 101 -47.62 25.82 -1.86
N ARG A 102 -47.18 26.68 -2.79
CA ARG A 102 -46.34 26.26 -3.93
C ARG A 102 -44.93 25.88 -3.51
N LYS A 103 -44.39 26.58 -2.51
CA LYS A 103 -43.07 26.29 -1.94
C LYS A 103 -43.11 25.01 -1.10
N LEU A 104 -44.22 24.79 -0.39
CA LEU A 104 -44.46 23.56 0.37
C LEU A 104 -44.59 22.32 -0.54
N GLU A 105 -45.33 22.43 -1.65
CA GLU A 105 -45.44 21.36 -2.65
C GLU A 105 -44.08 21.04 -3.30
N LEU A 106 -43.30 22.06 -3.62
CA LEU A 106 -41.95 21.89 -4.16
C LEU A 106 -41.00 21.27 -3.14
N MET A 107 -41.06 21.67 -1.87
CA MET A 107 -40.28 21.05 -0.79
C MET A 107 -40.67 19.59 -0.59
N ASN A 108 -41.97 19.27 -0.62
CA ASN A 108 -42.46 17.90 -0.56
C ASN A 108 -41.97 17.08 -1.76
N TRP A 109 -42.00 17.63 -2.97
CA TRP A 109 -41.45 16.98 -4.16
C TRP A 109 -39.95 16.71 -4.04
N VAL A 110 -39.16 17.70 -3.60
CA VAL A 110 -37.71 17.54 -3.38
C VAL A 110 -37.42 16.48 -2.32
N ASN A 111 -38.15 16.48 -1.20
CA ASN A 111 -38.02 15.46 -0.16
C ASN A 111 -38.40 14.06 -0.68
N SER A 112 -39.45 13.96 -1.49
CA SER A 112 -39.84 12.70 -2.14
C SER A 112 -38.79 12.23 -3.16
N LEU A 113 -38.13 13.15 -3.86
CA LEU A 113 -37.07 12.83 -4.81
C LEU A 113 -35.81 12.34 -4.09
N GLU A 114 -35.46 12.95 -2.95
CA GLU A 114 -34.38 12.47 -2.07
C GLU A 114 -34.74 11.10 -1.46
N GLN A 115 -35.99 10.88 -1.06
CA GLN A 115 -36.43 9.55 -0.59
C GLN A 115 -36.36 8.50 -1.70
N ALA A 116 -36.84 8.82 -2.90
CA ALA A 116 -36.71 7.93 -4.06
C ALA A 116 -35.24 7.65 -4.41
N MET A 117 -34.33 8.60 -4.20
CA MET A 117 -32.90 8.38 -4.34
C MET A 117 -32.36 7.40 -3.29
N MET A 118 -32.75 7.53 -2.01
CA MET A 118 -32.40 6.53 -0.98
C MET A 118 -32.91 5.14 -1.37
N ASP A 119 -34.17 5.02 -1.75
CA ASP A 119 -34.78 3.73 -2.10
C ASP A 119 -34.10 3.10 -3.33
N ALA A 120 -33.75 3.91 -4.34
CA ALA A 120 -33.04 3.45 -5.52
C ALA A 120 -31.64 2.92 -5.20
N LEU A 121 -30.90 3.58 -4.30
CA LEU A 121 -29.60 3.12 -3.83
C LEU A 121 -29.74 1.81 -3.05
N VAL A 122 -30.65 1.75 -2.08
CA VAL A 122 -30.87 0.55 -1.24
C VAL A 122 -31.27 -0.66 -2.09
N LEU A 123 -32.14 -0.46 -3.09
CA LEU A 123 -32.63 -1.54 -3.97
C LEU A 123 -31.71 -1.86 -5.17
N ASP A 124 -30.51 -1.27 -5.24
CA ASP A 124 -29.53 -1.48 -6.31
C ASP A 124 -30.01 -1.08 -7.72
N ARG A 125 -30.90 -0.11 -7.83
CA ARG A 125 -31.51 0.32 -9.10
C ARG A 125 -30.67 1.41 -9.78
N VAL A 126 -29.55 1.03 -10.39
CA VAL A 126 -28.59 1.95 -11.02
C VAL A 126 -29.22 2.89 -12.05
N ASP A 127 -30.12 2.38 -12.88
CA ASP A 127 -30.79 3.17 -13.93
C ASP A 127 -31.74 4.23 -13.35
N PHE A 128 -32.40 3.93 -12.21
CA PHE A 128 -33.19 4.91 -11.46
C PHE A 128 -32.29 5.97 -10.83
N VAL A 129 -31.16 5.59 -10.23
CA VAL A 129 -30.18 6.55 -9.70
C VAL A 129 -29.70 7.47 -10.83
N LYS A 130 -29.37 6.93 -12.01
CA LYS A 130 -29.00 7.72 -13.18
C LYS A 130 -30.10 8.71 -13.59
N LEU A 131 -31.34 8.25 -13.69
CA LEU A 131 -32.50 9.08 -14.03
C LEU A 131 -32.73 10.19 -13.00
N LEU A 132 -32.63 9.89 -11.70
CA LEU A 132 -32.84 10.87 -10.63
C LEU A 132 -31.75 11.95 -10.60
N ILE A 133 -30.49 11.59 -10.87
CA ILE A 133 -29.40 12.56 -11.00
C ILE A 133 -29.60 13.45 -12.24
N GLU A 134 -29.99 12.86 -13.38
CA GLU A 134 -30.30 13.59 -14.61
C GLU A 134 -31.44 14.60 -14.42
N ASN A 135 -32.41 14.30 -13.56
CA ASN A 135 -33.59 15.13 -13.28
C ASN A 135 -33.44 16.04 -12.05
N GLY A 136 -32.23 16.29 -11.56
CA GLY A 136 -31.96 17.39 -10.63
C GLY A 136 -31.72 17.03 -9.16
N VAL A 137 -31.52 15.76 -8.81
CA VAL A 137 -31.01 15.40 -7.47
C VAL A 137 -29.54 15.80 -7.33
N ASN A 138 -29.24 16.73 -6.42
CA ASN A 138 -27.87 17.08 -6.09
C ASN A 138 -27.31 16.14 -5.02
N ILE A 139 -26.36 15.28 -5.41
CA ILE A 139 -25.69 14.32 -4.52
C ILE A 139 -24.98 15.00 -3.33
N HIS A 140 -24.45 16.22 -3.49
CA HIS A 140 -23.78 16.95 -2.40
C HIS A 140 -24.74 17.43 -1.32
N HIS A 141 -25.98 17.78 -1.71
CA HIS A 141 -27.03 18.11 -0.76
C HIS A 141 -27.63 16.86 -0.12
N PHE A 142 -27.80 15.82 -0.95
CA PHE A 142 -28.43 14.56 -0.56
C PHE A 142 -27.62 13.78 0.48
N LEU A 143 -26.31 13.64 0.30
CA LEU A 143 -25.51 12.74 1.13
C LEU A 143 -25.08 13.39 2.45
N THR A 144 -25.71 12.96 3.53
CA THR A 144 -25.40 13.32 4.91
C THR A 144 -24.88 12.13 5.70
N ILE A 145 -24.21 12.39 6.82
CA ILE A 145 -23.69 11.35 7.74
C ILE A 145 -24.77 10.30 8.12
N PRO A 146 -26.00 10.67 8.54
CA PRO A 146 -27.01 9.69 8.90
C PRO A 146 -27.50 8.84 7.73
N ARG A 147 -27.65 9.44 6.53
CA ARG A 147 -28.06 8.70 5.33
C ARG A 147 -27.03 7.67 4.92
N LEU A 148 -25.74 8.02 5.00
CA LEU A 148 -24.67 7.06 4.71
C LEU A 148 -24.66 5.89 5.72
N GLU A 149 -24.86 6.17 7.01
CA GLU A 149 -25.00 5.11 8.02
C GLU A 149 -26.21 4.22 7.76
N GLU A 150 -27.34 4.80 7.37
CA GLU A 150 -28.53 4.04 6.99
C GLU A 150 -28.22 3.09 5.82
N LEU A 151 -27.55 3.58 4.77
CA LEU A 151 -27.14 2.77 3.62
C LEU A 151 -26.22 1.60 3.99
N TYR A 152 -25.33 1.75 4.97
CA TYR A 152 -24.48 0.64 5.46
C TYR A 152 -25.23 -0.39 6.31
N ASN A 153 -26.34 0.01 6.95
CA ASN A 153 -27.12 -0.86 7.83
C ASN A 153 -28.31 -1.53 7.14
N THR A 154 -28.51 -1.31 5.84
CA THR A 154 -29.58 -1.98 5.10
C THR A 154 -29.28 -3.46 4.90
N ARG A 155 -30.26 -4.31 5.22
CA ARG A 155 -30.22 -5.76 4.95
C ARG A 155 -30.70 -6.13 3.55
N LEU A 156 -31.19 -5.14 2.79
CA LEU A 156 -31.62 -5.30 1.40
C LEU A 156 -30.39 -5.23 0.49
N GLY A 157 -30.26 -6.14 -0.47
CA GLY A 157 -29.15 -6.17 -1.43
C GLY A 157 -28.50 -7.56 -1.57
N PRO A 158 -27.39 -7.67 -2.31
CA PRO A 158 -26.63 -8.91 -2.43
C PRO A 158 -25.99 -9.30 -1.09
N THR A 159 -25.73 -10.59 -0.92
CA THR A 159 -24.97 -11.10 0.23
C THR A 159 -23.59 -10.45 0.24
N ASN A 160 -23.21 -9.87 1.37
CA ASN A 160 -21.95 -9.16 1.55
C ASN A 160 -21.20 -9.67 2.79
N THR A 161 -19.91 -9.34 2.85
CA THR A 161 -19.00 -9.81 3.89
C THR A 161 -18.79 -8.78 4.99
N LEU A 162 -19.37 -7.58 4.87
CA LEU A 162 -19.10 -6.43 5.73
C LEU A 162 -19.34 -6.75 7.22
N HIS A 163 -20.45 -7.40 7.55
CA HIS A 163 -20.77 -7.76 8.94
C HIS A 163 -19.74 -8.69 9.58
N PHE A 164 -19.18 -9.64 8.81
CA PHE A 164 -18.13 -10.54 9.27
C PHE A 164 -16.83 -9.75 9.53
N VAL A 165 -16.41 -8.93 8.56
CA VAL A 165 -15.20 -8.10 8.69
C VAL A 165 -15.29 -7.14 9.88
N VAL A 166 -16.45 -6.51 10.11
CA VAL A 166 -16.66 -5.64 11.29
C VAL A 166 -16.49 -6.41 12.61
N ARG A 167 -16.95 -7.66 12.67
CA ARG A 167 -16.82 -8.52 13.85
C ARG A 167 -15.35 -8.85 14.12
N ASP A 168 -14.59 -9.17 13.07
CA ASP A 168 -13.18 -9.53 13.17
C ASP A 168 -12.32 -8.34 13.59
N VAL A 169 -12.60 -7.16 13.05
CA VAL A 169 -11.90 -5.91 13.41
C VAL A 169 -12.16 -5.53 14.87
N LYS A 170 -13.40 -5.66 15.36
CA LYS A 170 -13.76 -5.26 16.72
C LYS A 170 -13.38 -6.29 17.78
N LYS A 171 -13.03 -7.53 17.40
CA LYS A 171 -12.62 -8.62 18.30
C LYS A 171 -13.56 -8.82 19.50
N GLY A 172 -14.85 -8.57 19.30
CA GLY A 172 -15.87 -8.60 20.35
C GLY A 172 -17.10 -9.35 19.87
N ASN A 173 -17.80 -10.00 20.81
CA ASN A 173 -19.14 -10.54 20.55
C ASN A 173 -20.12 -9.37 20.43
N LEU A 174 -20.22 -8.83 19.22
CA LEU A 174 -21.25 -7.87 18.84
C LEU A 174 -22.63 -8.53 18.95
N PRO A 175 -23.64 -7.86 19.53
CA PRO A 175 -25.00 -8.37 19.51
C PRO A 175 -25.52 -8.47 18.06
N PRO A 176 -26.44 -9.42 17.77
CA PRO A 176 -26.90 -9.68 16.40
C PRO A 176 -27.61 -8.49 15.73
N ASP A 177 -28.16 -7.55 16.51
CA ASP A 177 -28.80 -6.32 16.01
C ASP A 177 -27.93 -5.07 16.18
N TYR A 178 -26.60 -5.23 16.20
CA TYR A 178 -25.68 -4.09 16.26
C TYR A 178 -25.74 -3.26 14.97
N GLN A 179 -25.99 -1.95 15.11
CA GLN A 179 -25.89 -1.00 14.00
C GLN A 179 -24.45 -0.54 13.78
N ILE A 180 -23.95 -0.74 12.56
CA ILE A 180 -22.62 -0.34 12.12
C ILE A 180 -22.54 1.19 12.09
N THR A 181 -21.51 1.75 12.72
CA THR A 181 -21.23 3.20 12.69
C THR A 181 -20.19 3.55 11.63
N LEU A 182 -20.13 4.82 11.17
CA LEU A 182 -19.06 5.26 10.26
C LEU A 182 -17.65 5.09 10.86
N ILE A 183 -17.53 5.14 12.19
CA ILE A 183 -16.25 4.87 12.85
C ILE A 183 -15.87 3.40 12.69
N ASP A 184 -16.81 2.48 12.82
CA ASP A 184 -16.58 1.04 12.59
C ASP A 184 -16.18 0.80 11.12
N ILE A 185 -16.85 1.44 10.16
CA ILE A 185 -16.48 1.39 8.73
C ILE A 185 -15.08 1.97 8.50
N GLY A 186 -14.73 3.06 9.18
CA GLY A 186 -13.38 3.62 9.13
C GLY A 186 -12.31 2.61 9.56
N LEU A 187 -12.57 1.84 10.62
CA LEU A 187 -11.66 0.77 11.08
C LEU A 187 -11.58 -0.39 10.07
N VAL A 188 -12.71 -0.77 9.46
CA VAL A 188 -12.74 -1.77 8.38
C VAL A 188 -11.90 -1.31 7.18
N LEU A 189 -12.03 -0.04 6.77
CA LEU A 189 -11.23 0.52 5.68
C LEU A 189 -9.73 0.53 6.01
N GLU A 190 -9.35 0.88 7.23
CA GLU A 190 -7.96 0.82 7.69
C GLU A 190 -7.42 -0.62 7.70
N PHE A 191 -8.25 -1.58 8.10
CA PHE A 191 -7.91 -3.00 8.07
C PHE A 191 -7.72 -3.52 6.64
N LEU A 192 -8.68 -3.27 5.74
CA LEU A 192 -8.67 -3.76 4.35
C LEU A 192 -7.59 -3.08 3.49
N MET A 193 -7.38 -1.78 3.65
CA MET A 193 -6.33 -1.05 2.94
C MET A 193 -4.93 -1.43 3.47
N GLY A 194 -4.80 -1.62 4.79
CA GLY A 194 -3.56 -1.97 5.46
C GLY A 194 -2.51 -0.84 5.48
N GLY A 195 -1.31 -1.16 5.97
CA GLY A 195 -0.18 -0.22 6.03
C GLY A 195 -0.41 0.96 6.97
N ALA A 196 -0.01 2.15 6.55
CA ALA A 196 -0.22 3.42 7.26
C ALA A 196 -1.50 4.16 6.82
N TYR A 197 -2.41 3.50 6.10
CA TYR A 197 -3.65 4.13 5.64
C TYR A 197 -4.51 4.56 6.83
N ARG A 198 -4.97 5.81 6.81
CA ARG A 198 -5.84 6.37 7.83
C ARG A 198 -7.10 6.97 7.22
N CYS A 199 -8.24 6.37 7.56
CA CYS A 199 -9.54 6.82 7.07
C CYS A 199 -9.92 8.18 7.68
N LYS A 200 -10.68 9.01 6.96
CA LYS A 200 -11.19 10.28 7.49
C LYS A 200 -12.09 10.05 8.72
N TYR A 201 -12.85 8.97 8.76
CA TYR A 201 -13.78 8.65 9.84
C TYR A 201 -13.12 8.36 11.19
N THR A 202 -11.85 7.97 11.21
CA THR A 202 -11.10 7.67 12.44
C THR A 202 -10.28 8.86 12.95
N ARG A 203 -10.25 9.98 12.20
CA ARG A 203 -9.54 11.20 12.61
C ARG A 203 -10.24 11.89 13.78
N LYS A 204 -9.46 12.61 14.59
CA LYS A 204 -9.97 13.31 15.77
C LYS A 204 -11.08 14.34 15.43
N SER A 205 -10.92 15.06 14.31
CA SER A 205 -11.91 16.03 13.83
C SER A 205 -13.26 15.38 13.54
N PHE A 206 -13.28 14.29 12.77
CA PHE A 206 -14.51 13.57 12.46
C PHE A 206 -15.13 12.93 13.70
N ARG A 207 -14.33 12.34 14.60
CA ARG A 207 -14.86 11.78 15.87
C ARG A 207 -15.50 12.84 16.75
N ALA A 208 -14.94 14.05 16.80
CA ALA A 208 -15.53 15.17 17.54
C ALA A 208 -16.88 15.57 16.92
N LEU A 209 -16.94 15.74 15.59
CA LEU A 209 -18.18 16.04 14.87
C LEU A 209 -19.23 14.94 15.05
N TYR A 210 -18.84 13.68 14.90
CA TYR A 210 -19.73 12.54 15.06
C TYR A 210 -20.30 12.44 16.48
N ASN A 211 -19.45 12.60 17.49
CA ASN A 211 -19.89 12.64 18.89
C ASN A 211 -20.77 13.86 19.18
N TYR A 212 -20.60 14.97 18.47
CA TYR A 212 -21.47 16.13 18.62
C TYR A 212 -22.87 15.87 18.04
N LEU A 213 -22.95 15.28 16.85
CA LEU A 213 -24.21 14.93 16.17
C LEU A 213 -25.03 13.88 16.94
N TYR A 214 -24.37 12.87 17.48
CA TYR A 214 -25.03 11.74 18.17
C TYR A 214 -24.97 11.79 19.70
N GLY A 215 -24.14 12.67 20.28
CA GLY A 215 -23.86 12.73 21.72
C GLY A 215 -25.00 13.25 22.58
N LEU A 216 -25.96 13.97 21.99
CA LEU A 216 -27.21 14.32 22.68
C LEU A 216 -28.22 13.15 22.77
N LYS A 217 -28.04 12.07 21.99
CA LYS A 217 -29.04 10.98 21.82
C LYS A 217 -28.51 9.56 22.08
N ARG A 218 -27.50 9.34 22.92
CA ARG A 218 -27.14 7.97 23.35
C ARG A 218 -27.42 7.71 24.85
N PRO A 219 -28.38 6.82 25.20
CA PRO A 219 -28.46 6.23 26.53
C PRO A 219 -27.29 5.28 26.80
N LYS A 220 -27.05 5.05 28.09
CA LYS A 220 -25.89 4.45 28.79
C LYS A 220 -25.33 3.08 28.31
N ALA A 221 -25.72 2.52 27.17
CA ALA A 221 -25.31 1.18 26.73
C ALA A 221 -23.86 1.09 26.22
N LEU A 222 -23.32 2.15 25.62
CA LEU A 222 -21.92 2.16 25.15
C LEU A 222 -20.90 2.28 26.30
N LYS A 223 -21.37 2.60 27.51
CA LYS A 223 -20.58 2.61 28.75
C LYS A 223 -20.32 1.21 29.30
N LEU A 224 -21.01 0.18 28.78
CA LEU A 224 -20.93 -1.21 29.26
C LEU A 224 -20.05 -2.11 28.37
N LEU A 225 -19.62 -1.64 27.20
CA LEU A 225 -18.93 -2.44 26.17
C LEU A 225 -17.40 -2.31 26.20
N GLY A 226 -16.82 -1.86 27.32
CA GLY A 226 -15.39 -2.04 27.60
C GLY A 226 -14.40 -1.27 26.72
N MET A 227 -14.85 -0.27 25.94
CA MET A 227 -13.94 0.63 25.21
C MET A 227 -13.47 1.78 26.12
N GLU A 228 -12.85 1.47 27.26
CA GLU A 228 -11.82 2.35 27.80
C GLU A 228 -10.53 1.99 27.03
N ASP A 229 -10.23 2.73 25.95
CA ASP A 229 -8.84 2.82 25.53
C ASP A 229 -8.10 3.61 26.63
N ASP A 230 -7.03 3.02 27.15
CA ASP A 230 -6.10 3.57 28.14
C ASP A 230 -5.61 4.98 27.73
N GLU A 231 -6.32 6.03 28.14
CA GLU A 231 -5.65 7.30 28.43
C GLU A 231 -5.05 7.21 29.84
N PRO A 232 -3.74 7.44 30.01
CA PRO A 232 -3.16 7.52 31.34
C PRO A 232 -3.76 8.73 32.05
N ARG A 233 -4.64 8.47 33.03
CA ARG A 233 -5.20 9.49 33.92
C ARG A 233 -4.06 10.28 34.57
N PRO A 234 -3.95 11.61 34.38
CA PRO A 234 -2.99 12.39 35.14
C PRO A 234 -3.55 12.58 36.56
N LYS A 235 -3.05 11.78 37.50
CA LYS A 235 -3.20 12.09 38.93
C LYS A 235 -2.32 13.30 39.22
N GLY A 236 -2.94 14.44 39.53
CA GLY A 236 -2.25 15.56 40.16
C GLY A 236 -2.72 16.92 39.67
N LYS A 237 -3.45 17.62 40.53
CA LYS A 237 -3.78 19.05 40.37
C LYS A 237 -2.51 19.89 40.18
N LYS A 238 -2.40 20.58 39.05
CA LYS A 238 -1.92 21.97 38.95
C LYS A 238 -2.51 22.58 37.67
N LYS A 239 -3.33 23.63 37.83
CA LYS A 239 -3.90 24.40 36.73
C LYS A 239 -2.76 25.03 35.93
N MET A 240 -2.53 24.55 34.71
CA MET A 240 -1.74 25.25 33.70
C MET A 240 -2.70 25.61 32.57
N LYS A 241 -2.67 26.88 32.15
CA LYS A 241 -3.57 27.46 31.14
C LYS A 241 -3.63 26.57 29.91
N LYS A 242 -4.79 25.94 29.67
CA LYS A 242 -5.13 25.35 28.38
C LYS A 242 -5.15 26.50 27.38
N LYS A 243 -4.21 26.49 26.44
CA LYS A 243 -4.24 27.34 25.25
C LYS A 243 -5.59 27.02 24.59
N LYS A 244 -6.44 28.03 24.48
CA LYS A 244 -7.75 27.93 23.84
C LYS A 244 -7.46 27.71 22.36
N GLU A 245 -7.26 26.44 21.97
CA GLU A 245 -7.50 26.04 20.58
C GLU A 245 -8.94 26.44 20.30
N GLU A 246 -9.13 27.15 19.20
CA GLU A 246 -10.44 27.61 18.75
C GLU A 246 -11.38 26.41 18.73
N GLU A 247 -12.23 26.31 19.76
CA GLU A 247 -13.51 25.62 19.62
C GLU A 247 -14.21 26.39 18.51
N ILE A 248 -14.09 25.89 17.28
CA ILE A 248 -14.89 26.33 16.15
C ILE A 248 -16.33 26.20 16.65
N ASP A 249 -16.99 27.35 16.77
CA ASP A 249 -18.41 27.44 17.11
C ASP A 249 -19.17 26.92 15.89
N VAL A 250 -19.22 25.60 15.76
CA VAL A 250 -19.90 24.92 14.66
C VAL A 250 -21.39 24.98 14.96
N ASP A 251 -22.07 25.88 14.25
CA ASP A 251 -23.50 26.10 14.38
C ASP A 251 -24.26 24.79 14.12
N VAL A 252 -24.99 24.30 15.14
CA VAL A 252 -25.73 23.03 15.12
C VAL A 252 -26.78 23.00 14.02
N ASP A 253 -27.30 24.18 13.67
CA ASP A 253 -28.41 24.36 12.76
C ASP A 253 -27.94 24.51 11.30
N ASP A 254 -26.64 24.41 11.00
CA ASP A 254 -26.13 24.39 9.62
C ASP A 254 -26.09 22.96 9.05
N PRO A 255 -27.04 22.60 8.15
CA PRO A 255 -27.07 21.28 7.52
C PRO A 255 -25.82 20.99 6.67
N GLU A 256 -25.01 22.00 6.33
CA GLU A 256 -23.75 21.83 5.57
C GLU A 256 -22.68 21.06 6.34
N VAL A 257 -22.64 21.17 7.67
CA VAL A 257 -21.63 20.52 8.51
C VAL A 257 -21.76 18.99 8.48
N SER A 258 -22.98 18.49 8.23
CA SER A 258 -23.27 17.05 8.14
C SER A 258 -23.05 16.44 6.75
N ARG A 259 -22.70 17.27 5.75
CA ARG A 259 -22.51 16.87 4.35
C ARG A 259 -21.06 16.47 4.08
N PHE A 260 -20.89 15.63 3.07
CA PHE A 260 -19.56 15.24 2.61
C PHE A 260 -19.05 16.16 1.51
N GLN A 261 -17.76 16.52 1.59
CA GLN A 261 -17.08 17.27 0.53
C GLN A 261 -17.05 16.48 -0.80
N TYR A 262 -16.85 15.16 -0.70
CA TYR A 262 -16.75 14.26 -1.85
C TYR A 262 -17.75 13.10 -1.76
N PRO A 263 -19.05 13.35 -1.97
CA PRO A 263 -20.10 12.37 -1.75
C PRO A 263 -20.04 11.17 -2.71
N PHE A 264 -19.57 11.35 -3.94
CA PHE A 264 -19.35 10.23 -4.87
C PHE A 264 -18.23 9.29 -4.42
N HIS A 265 -17.21 9.76 -3.69
CA HIS A 265 -16.18 8.88 -3.11
C HIS A 265 -16.80 7.98 -2.04
N GLU A 266 -17.57 8.57 -1.13
CA GLU A 266 -18.19 7.84 -0.02
C GLU A 266 -19.22 6.81 -0.52
N LEU A 267 -20.07 7.19 -1.48
CA LEU A 267 -21.03 6.27 -2.09
C LEU A 267 -20.34 5.15 -2.88
N MET A 268 -19.24 5.43 -3.57
CA MET A 268 -18.50 4.38 -4.28
C MET A 268 -17.90 3.38 -3.29
N VAL A 269 -17.29 3.86 -2.19
CA VAL A 269 -16.74 2.98 -1.14
C VAL A 269 -17.84 2.14 -0.50
N TRP A 270 -19.02 2.72 -0.24
CA TRP A 270 -20.20 1.98 0.19
C TRP A 270 -20.60 0.89 -0.81
N ALA A 271 -20.72 1.23 -2.10
CA ALA A 271 -21.10 0.27 -3.13
C ALA A 271 -20.09 -0.89 -3.25
N VAL A 272 -18.79 -0.59 -3.12
CA VAL A 272 -17.72 -1.60 -3.13
C VAL A 272 -17.84 -2.53 -1.92
N LEU A 273 -17.91 -1.99 -0.70
CA LEU A 273 -18.01 -2.78 0.54
C LEU A 273 -19.30 -3.63 0.61
N MET A 274 -20.38 -3.16 -0.01
CA MET A 274 -21.67 -3.86 -0.06
C MET A 274 -21.80 -4.82 -1.26
N LYS A 275 -20.72 -5.08 -2.02
CA LYS A 275 -20.70 -5.96 -3.22
C LYS A 275 -21.70 -5.54 -4.32
N ARG A 276 -21.90 -4.23 -4.53
CA ARG A 276 -22.80 -3.67 -5.56
C ARG A 276 -22.01 -3.19 -6.78
N GLN A 277 -21.59 -4.11 -7.64
CA GLN A 277 -20.64 -3.82 -8.73
C GLN A 277 -21.16 -2.78 -9.74
N LYS A 278 -22.37 -2.96 -10.28
CA LYS A 278 -22.95 -2.03 -11.27
C LYS A 278 -23.08 -0.61 -10.71
N MET A 279 -23.49 -0.49 -9.45
CA MET A 279 -23.59 0.78 -8.75
C MET A 279 -22.20 1.40 -8.52
N ALA A 280 -21.22 0.59 -8.11
CA ALA A 280 -19.84 1.05 -7.92
C ALA A 280 -19.23 1.61 -9.21
N LEU A 281 -19.42 0.92 -10.36
CA LEU A 281 -18.95 1.39 -11.67
C LEU A 281 -19.62 2.70 -12.08
N PHE A 282 -20.93 2.83 -11.88
CA PHE A 282 -21.66 4.06 -12.17
C PHE A 282 -21.18 5.25 -11.31
N LEU A 283 -20.99 5.01 -10.01
CA LEU A 283 -20.52 6.05 -9.08
C LEU A 283 -19.04 6.39 -9.30
N TRP A 284 -18.24 5.43 -9.76
CA TRP A 284 -16.84 5.63 -10.12
C TRP A 284 -16.67 6.58 -11.30
N GLN A 285 -17.47 6.42 -12.35
CA GLN A 285 -17.47 7.30 -13.53
C GLN A 285 -17.81 8.77 -13.18
N ARG A 286 -18.43 9.00 -12.01
CA ARG A 286 -18.84 10.33 -11.55
C ARG A 286 -17.88 10.85 -10.48
N GLY A 287 -17.55 12.13 -10.55
CA GLY A 287 -16.71 12.84 -9.58
C GLY A 287 -15.21 12.78 -9.85
N GLU A 288 -14.42 13.28 -8.91
CA GLU A 288 -12.99 13.57 -9.09
C GLU A 288 -12.09 12.37 -8.77
N GLU A 289 -10.83 12.40 -9.22
CA GLU A 289 -9.80 11.38 -8.90
C GLU A 289 -10.16 9.95 -9.35
N ALA A 290 -10.72 9.79 -10.56
CA ALA A 290 -11.18 8.49 -11.07
C ALA A 290 -10.11 7.38 -11.04
N MET A 291 -8.84 7.70 -11.38
CA MET A 291 -7.74 6.73 -11.32
C MET A 291 -7.50 6.21 -9.90
N ALA A 292 -7.44 7.11 -8.91
CA ALA A 292 -7.27 6.73 -7.51
C ALA A 292 -8.44 5.89 -6.99
N LYS A 293 -9.67 6.29 -7.33
CA LYS A 293 -10.89 5.53 -6.99
C LYS A 293 -10.84 4.10 -7.50
N ALA A 294 -10.44 3.90 -8.76
CA ALA A 294 -10.33 2.57 -9.36
C ALA A 294 -9.30 1.70 -8.62
N LEU A 295 -8.14 2.27 -8.27
CA LEU A 295 -7.11 1.56 -7.51
C LEU A 295 -7.57 1.21 -6.09
N VAL A 296 -8.29 2.11 -5.42
CA VAL A 296 -8.87 1.84 -4.09
C VAL A 296 -9.93 0.75 -4.19
N ALA A 297 -10.85 0.82 -5.15
CA ALA A 297 -11.86 -0.22 -5.36
C ALA A 297 -11.20 -1.58 -5.63
N CYS A 298 -10.18 -1.62 -6.50
CA CYS A 298 -9.37 -2.81 -6.77
C CYS A 298 -8.74 -3.36 -5.48
N LYS A 299 -8.13 -2.51 -4.66
CA LYS A 299 -7.54 -2.91 -3.38
C LYS A 299 -8.57 -3.50 -2.42
N LEU A 300 -9.69 -2.80 -2.22
CA LEU A 300 -10.74 -3.22 -1.30
C LEU A 300 -11.35 -4.56 -1.73
N TYR A 301 -11.65 -4.74 -3.02
CA TYR A 301 -12.17 -6.01 -3.52
C TYR A 301 -11.18 -7.16 -3.33
N LYS A 302 -9.89 -6.99 -3.62
CA LYS A 302 -8.87 -8.01 -3.37
C LYS A 302 -8.72 -8.35 -1.89
N ALA A 303 -8.76 -7.34 -1.02
CA ALA A 303 -8.65 -7.55 0.42
C ALA A 303 -9.87 -8.31 0.97
N MET A 304 -11.08 -7.96 0.52
CA MET A 304 -12.29 -8.69 0.89
C MET A 304 -12.32 -10.11 0.32
N ALA A 305 -11.82 -10.33 -0.91
CA ALA A 305 -11.69 -11.66 -1.50
C ALA A 305 -10.77 -12.56 -0.65
N HIS A 306 -9.62 -12.01 -0.23
CA HIS A 306 -8.68 -12.71 0.65
C HIS A 306 -9.31 -13.09 2.00
N GLU A 307 -9.97 -12.13 2.68
CA GLU A 307 -10.66 -12.41 3.95
C GLU A 307 -11.76 -13.47 3.79
N SER A 308 -12.48 -13.44 2.65
CA SER A 308 -13.53 -14.41 2.36
C SER A 308 -12.98 -15.81 2.11
N SER A 309 -11.80 -15.93 1.49
CA SER A 309 -11.16 -17.22 1.23
C SER A 309 -10.61 -17.92 2.47
N GLU A 310 -10.33 -17.18 3.55
CA GLU A 310 -9.92 -17.79 4.83
C GLU A 310 -11.10 -18.48 5.54
N SER A 311 -12.33 -18.08 5.21
CA SER A 311 -13.56 -18.71 5.70
C SER A 311 -14.05 -19.73 4.67
N GLU A 312 -13.58 -20.98 4.74
CA GLU A 312 -13.79 -22.13 3.82
C GLU A 312 -15.23 -22.34 3.26
N LEU A 313 -16.26 -21.69 3.81
CA LEU A 313 -17.65 -21.82 3.36
C LEU A 313 -18.03 -20.92 2.15
N VAL A 314 -17.16 -20.02 1.67
CA VAL A 314 -17.60 -18.93 0.77
C VAL A 314 -16.66 -18.65 -0.42
N ASP A 315 -16.17 -19.69 -1.07
CA ASP A 315 -15.26 -19.57 -2.23
C ASP A 315 -15.89 -18.81 -3.42
N ASP A 316 -17.18 -19.00 -3.69
CA ASP A 316 -17.89 -18.32 -4.79
C ASP A 316 -17.87 -16.79 -4.63
N ILE A 317 -18.04 -16.28 -3.41
CA ILE A 317 -17.99 -14.84 -3.14
C ILE A 317 -16.57 -14.31 -3.29
N SER A 318 -15.56 -15.07 -2.87
CA SER A 318 -14.16 -14.69 -3.05
C SER A 318 -13.81 -14.54 -4.54
N GLN A 319 -14.21 -15.50 -5.37
CA GLN A 319 -13.96 -15.46 -6.82
C GLN A 319 -14.69 -14.30 -7.51
N ASP A 320 -15.95 -14.04 -7.14
CA ASP A 320 -16.70 -12.88 -7.62
C ASP A 320 -16.01 -11.55 -7.28
N LEU A 321 -15.55 -11.40 -6.03
CA LEU A 321 -14.84 -10.20 -5.57
C LEU A 321 -13.51 -10.04 -6.30
N ASP A 322 -12.76 -11.12 -6.53
CA ASP A 322 -11.52 -11.07 -7.31
C ASP A 322 -11.77 -10.64 -8.77
N ASN A 323 -12.84 -11.15 -9.39
CA ASN A 323 -13.25 -10.73 -10.74
C ASN A 323 -13.62 -9.24 -10.80
N ASN A 324 -14.43 -8.75 -9.84
CA ASN A 324 -14.74 -7.32 -9.72
C ASN A 324 -13.48 -6.46 -9.51
N SER A 325 -12.49 -6.98 -8.77
CA SER A 325 -11.22 -6.30 -8.56
C SER A 325 -10.40 -6.13 -9.85
N LYS A 326 -10.44 -7.13 -10.74
CA LYS A 326 -9.76 -7.10 -12.04
C LYS A 326 -10.39 -6.08 -12.98
N GLU A 327 -11.71 -5.94 -12.97
CA GLU A 327 -12.42 -4.93 -13.76
C GLU A 327 -11.97 -3.51 -13.36
N PHE A 328 -11.97 -3.18 -12.07
CA PHE A 328 -11.46 -1.88 -11.61
C PHE A 328 -9.97 -1.69 -11.85
N GLY A 329 -9.17 -2.77 -11.75
CA GLY A 329 -7.75 -2.74 -12.09
C GLY A 329 -7.50 -2.38 -13.56
N GLN A 330 -8.28 -2.99 -14.46
CA GLN A 330 -8.23 -2.71 -15.90
C GLN A 330 -8.63 -1.26 -16.20
N LEU A 331 -9.69 -0.75 -15.57
CA LEU A 331 -10.10 0.66 -15.71
C LEU A 331 -8.99 1.63 -15.26
N ALA A 332 -8.28 1.32 -14.16
CA ALA A 332 -7.15 2.14 -13.72
C ALA A 332 -5.99 2.12 -14.73
N TYR A 333 -5.71 0.95 -15.31
CA TYR A 333 -4.69 0.78 -16.35
C TYR A 333 -5.03 1.57 -17.61
N GLU A 334 -6.27 1.46 -18.10
CA GLU A 334 -6.73 2.16 -19.31
C GLU A 334 -6.70 3.69 -19.14
N LEU A 335 -7.09 4.20 -17.96
CA LEU A 335 -6.97 5.62 -17.66
C LEU A 335 -5.51 6.09 -17.66
N LEU A 336 -4.58 5.28 -17.15
CA LEU A 336 -3.16 5.62 -17.17
C LEU A 336 -2.61 5.63 -18.59
N ASP A 337 -2.94 4.63 -19.40
CA ASP A 337 -2.53 4.53 -20.79
C ASP A 337 -3.05 5.71 -21.62
N GLN A 338 -4.32 6.07 -21.45
CA GLN A 338 -4.89 7.26 -22.10
C GLN A 338 -4.23 8.56 -21.63
N SER A 339 -3.99 8.71 -20.33
CA SER A 339 -3.33 9.90 -19.78
C SER A 339 -1.90 10.03 -20.30
N TYR A 340 -1.17 8.92 -20.36
CA TYR A 340 0.20 8.86 -20.86
C TYR A 340 0.30 9.16 -22.35
N LYS A 341 -0.63 8.65 -23.17
CA LYS A 341 -0.73 8.97 -24.60
C LYS A 341 -1.02 10.44 -24.87
N HIS A 342 -1.75 11.11 -23.97
CA HIS A 342 -2.05 12.53 -24.10
C HIS A 342 -0.85 13.40 -23.71
N ASP A 343 -0.28 13.17 -22.54
CA ASP A 343 0.90 13.90 -22.06
C ASP A 343 1.69 13.05 -21.06
N GLU A 344 2.91 12.67 -21.46
CA GLU A 344 3.79 11.82 -20.65
C GLU A 344 4.17 12.50 -19.32
N GLN A 345 4.46 13.80 -19.33
CA GLN A 345 4.95 14.53 -18.16
C GLN A 345 3.83 14.76 -17.14
N VAL A 346 2.64 15.14 -17.60
CA VAL A 346 1.47 15.32 -16.72
C VAL A 346 1.02 13.99 -16.15
N ALA A 347 1.07 12.89 -16.93
CA ALA A 347 0.75 11.56 -16.43
C ALA A 347 1.70 11.11 -15.30
N MET A 348 3.00 11.42 -15.38
CA MET A 348 3.94 11.15 -14.28
C MET A 348 3.65 11.98 -13.03
N LYS A 349 3.24 13.25 -13.19
CA LYS A 349 2.81 14.10 -12.05
C LYS A 349 1.54 13.54 -11.40
N LEU A 350 0.60 13.05 -12.19
CA LEU A 350 -0.63 12.43 -11.69
C LEU A 350 -0.34 11.20 -10.81
N LEU A 351 0.70 10.43 -11.11
CA LEU A 351 1.10 9.26 -10.32
C LEU A 351 1.74 9.61 -8.97
N THR A 352 2.39 10.77 -8.87
CA THR A 352 3.13 11.25 -7.69
C THR A 352 2.37 12.26 -6.85
N TYR A 353 1.25 12.78 -7.35
CA TYR A 353 0.36 13.67 -6.63
C TYR A 353 -0.13 13.05 -5.31
N GLU A 354 -0.09 13.82 -4.24
CA GLU A 354 -0.57 13.39 -2.92
C GLU A 354 -2.07 13.60 -2.80
N LEU A 355 -2.80 12.49 -2.65
CA LEU A 355 -4.24 12.49 -2.54
C LEU A 355 -4.66 12.76 -1.10
N THR A 356 -5.05 14.00 -0.81
CA THR A 356 -5.48 14.43 0.54
C THR A 356 -6.67 13.61 1.07
N ASN A 357 -7.51 13.13 0.16
CA ASN A 357 -8.68 12.31 0.47
C ASN A 357 -8.32 10.88 0.90
N TRP A 358 -7.27 10.32 0.30
CA TRP A 358 -6.86 8.93 0.47
C TRP A 358 -5.64 8.82 1.40
N SER A 359 -5.70 9.46 2.56
CA SER A 359 -4.64 9.44 3.58
C SER A 359 -3.28 9.99 3.10
N ASN A 360 -3.27 10.98 2.19
CA ASN A 360 -2.06 11.54 1.58
C ASN A 360 -1.21 10.47 0.86
N SER A 361 -1.86 9.43 0.34
CA SER A 361 -1.21 8.43 -0.50
C SER A 361 -1.10 8.93 -1.94
N THR A 362 -0.11 8.41 -2.67
CA THR A 362 0.01 8.66 -4.11
C THR A 362 -0.68 7.55 -4.89
N CYS A 363 -1.11 7.82 -6.13
CA CYS A 363 -1.67 6.80 -7.02
C CYS A 363 -0.72 5.60 -7.17
N LEU A 364 0.59 5.85 -7.29
CA LEU A 364 1.59 4.79 -7.37
C LEU A 364 1.61 3.91 -6.09
N LYS A 365 1.56 4.52 -4.90
CA LYS A 365 1.50 3.78 -3.62
C LYS A 365 0.22 2.94 -3.53
N LEU A 366 -0.92 3.46 -3.98
CA LEU A 366 -2.19 2.72 -4.00
C LEU A 366 -2.14 1.50 -4.95
N ALA A 367 -1.53 1.65 -6.12
CA ALA A 367 -1.34 0.54 -7.06
C ALA A 367 -0.45 -0.57 -6.50
N VAL A 368 0.62 -0.21 -5.77
CA VAL A 368 1.48 -1.16 -5.04
C VAL A 368 0.71 -1.85 -3.91
N ALA A 369 -0.07 -1.10 -3.13
CA ALA A 369 -0.90 -1.67 -2.06
C ALA A 369 -1.94 -2.67 -2.61
N ALA A 370 -2.50 -2.39 -3.79
CA ALA A 370 -3.42 -3.26 -4.53
C ALA A 370 -2.74 -4.45 -5.24
N LYS A 371 -1.39 -4.55 -5.17
CA LYS A 371 -0.58 -5.52 -5.90
C LYS A 371 -0.93 -5.58 -7.39
N HIS A 372 -1.20 -4.43 -8.01
CA HIS A 372 -1.63 -4.35 -9.41
C HIS A 372 -0.42 -4.33 -10.36
N ARG A 373 0.04 -5.52 -10.75
CA ARG A 373 1.29 -5.71 -11.49
C ARG A 373 1.32 -5.00 -12.84
N ASP A 374 0.23 -5.05 -13.62
CA ASP A 374 0.21 -4.48 -14.98
C ASP A 374 0.30 -2.95 -14.99
N PHE A 375 -0.31 -2.31 -13.99
CA PHE A 375 -0.23 -0.85 -13.79
C PHE A 375 1.20 -0.42 -13.39
N ILE A 376 1.88 -1.20 -12.56
CA ILE A 376 3.27 -0.91 -12.17
C ILE A 376 4.23 -1.20 -13.34
N ALA A 377 3.96 -2.23 -14.14
CA ALA A 377 4.74 -2.58 -15.32
C ALA A 377 4.53 -1.62 -16.51
N HIS A 378 3.47 -0.80 -16.48
CA HIS A 378 3.19 0.20 -17.50
C HIS A 378 4.39 1.16 -17.71
N THR A 379 4.63 1.56 -18.96
CA THR A 379 5.76 2.40 -19.36
C THR A 379 5.86 3.70 -18.55
N CYS A 380 4.74 4.40 -18.32
CA CYS A 380 4.69 5.61 -17.50
C CYS A 380 5.23 5.39 -16.07
N SER A 381 4.79 4.31 -15.42
CA SER A 381 5.23 3.93 -14.07
C SER A 381 6.73 3.57 -14.06
N GLN A 382 7.20 2.83 -15.06
CA GLN A 382 8.61 2.42 -15.17
C GLN A 382 9.54 3.60 -15.47
N MET A 383 9.12 4.54 -16.32
CA MET A 383 9.85 5.77 -16.59
C MET A 383 9.93 6.64 -15.34
N LEU A 384 8.82 6.83 -14.63
CA LEU A 384 8.81 7.54 -13.36
C LEU A 384 9.75 6.90 -12.32
N LEU A 385 9.71 5.58 -12.17
CA LEU A 385 10.61 4.85 -11.26
C LEU A 385 12.08 4.99 -11.69
N THR A 386 12.36 5.03 -12.99
CA THR A 386 13.70 5.27 -13.53
C THR A 386 14.18 6.69 -13.23
N ASP A 387 13.32 7.69 -13.37
CA ASP A 387 13.63 9.08 -13.02
C ASP A 387 13.85 9.24 -11.50
N MET A 388 13.01 8.60 -10.68
CA MET A 388 13.22 8.54 -9.23
C MET A 388 14.52 7.83 -8.85
N TRP A 389 14.90 6.78 -9.59
CA TRP A 389 16.13 6.02 -9.38
C TRP A 389 17.40 6.84 -9.71
N MET A 390 17.38 7.54 -10.86
CA MET A 390 18.46 8.42 -11.30
C MET A 390 18.57 9.69 -10.44
N GLY A 391 17.46 10.13 -9.83
CA GLY A 391 17.40 11.37 -9.07
C GLY A 391 17.74 12.57 -9.96
N CYS A 392 18.59 13.47 -9.48
CA CYS A 392 18.99 14.66 -10.24
C CYS A 392 20.10 14.41 -11.29
N LEU A 393 20.60 13.17 -11.44
CA LEU A 393 21.70 12.88 -12.36
C LEU A 393 21.18 12.66 -13.79
N ARG A 394 21.70 13.44 -14.74
CA ARG A 394 21.46 13.21 -16.17
C ARG A 394 22.65 12.48 -16.77
N VAL A 395 22.69 11.18 -16.61
CA VAL A 395 23.81 10.40 -17.16
C VAL A 395 23.44 9.89 -18.54
N GLY A 396 24.18 10.33 -19.57
CA GLY A 396 24.03 9.86 -20.95
C GLY A 396 24.48 8.41 -21.14
N LYS A 397 25.26 8.12 -22.19
CA LYS A 397 25.78 6.77 -22.42
C LYS A 397 26.68 6.31 -21.25
N SER A 398 26.51 5.04 -20.86
CA SER A 398 27.17 4.31 -19.74
C SER A 398 27.07 4.95 -18.35
N PRO A 399 25.87 4.99 -17.75
CA PRO A 399 25.64 5.64 -16.46
C PRO A 399 26.42 5.04 -15.29
N GLY A 400 26.51 3.70 -15.22
CA GLY A 400 27.19 3.00 -14.13
C GLY A 400 28.67 3.33 -14.03
N LEU A 401 29.42 3.28 -15.15
CA LEU A 401 30.87 3.51 -15.13
C LEU A 401 31.23 4.93 -14.71
N LYS A 402 30.46 5.93 -15.17
CA LYS A 402 30.68 7.34 -14.80
C LYS A 402 30.42 7.58 -13.31
N VAL A 403 29.39 6.95 -12.74
CA VAL A 403 29.08 7.06 -11.31
C VAL A 403 30.11 6.32 -10.46
N ILE A 404 30.56 5.14 -10.87
CA ILE A 404 31.64 4.40 -10.19
C ILE A 404 32.93 5.23 -10.19
N LEU A 405 33.29 5.85 -11.32
CA LEU A 405 34.44 6.76 -11.39
C LEU A 405 34.26 7.97 -10.47
N GLY A 406 33.05 8.54 -10.40
CA GLY A 406 32.68 9.61 -9.47
C GLY A 406 32.84 9.22 -8.00
N ILE A 407 32.52 7.97 -7.65
CA ILE A 407 32.64 7.45 -6.29
C ILE A 407 34.11 7.23 -5.90
N ILE A 408 34.90 6.61 -6.79
CA ILE A 408 36.32 6.30 -6.54
C ILE A 408 37.18 7.57 -6.59
N PHE A 409 36.84 8.49 -7.50
CA PHE A 409 37.57 9.73 -7.72
C PHE A 409 36.62 10.95 -7.67
N PRO A 410 36.38 11.51 -6.47
CA PRO A 410 35.43 12.61 -6.24
C PRO A 410 35.60 13.85 -7.14
N PRO A 411 36.80 14.26 -7.59
CA PRO A 411 36.92 15.40 -8.51
C PRO A 411 36.22 15.20 -9.86
N SER A 412 35.99 13.95 -10.30
CA SER A 412 35.27 13.67 -11.55
C SER A 412 33.77 13.98 -11.50
N ILE A 413 33.20 14.21 -10.31
CA ILE A 413 31.79 14.59 -10.11
C ILE A 413 31.48 15.93 -10.80
N LEU A 414 32.46 16.82 -10.92
CA LEU A 414 32.29 18.14 -11.56
C LEU A 414 32.06 18.05 -13.08
N LEU A 415 32.43 16.93 -13.70
CA LEU A 415 32.26 16.66 -15.13
C LEU A 415 30.93 15.96 -15.45
N LEU A 416 30.12 15.65 -14.44
CA LEU A 416 28.81 15.04 -14.61
C LEU A 416 27.75 16.11 -14.89
N ASP A 417 26.85 15.80 -15.83
CA ASP A 417 25.69 16.63 -16.13
C ASP A 417 24.57 16.37 -15.09
N PHE A 418 24.06 17.45 -14.51
CA PHE A 418 22.96 17.43 -13.53
C PHE A 418 21.72 18.08 -14.15
N ARG A 419 20.53 17.51 -13.90
CA ARG A 419 19.25 18.08 -14.32
C ARG A 419 18.75 19.05 -13.23
N ILE A 420 19.14 20.34 -13.28
CA ILE A 420 18.55 21.39 -12.43
C ILE A 420 18.34 22.65 -13.27
N GLY A 421 17.09 23.10 -13.42
CA GLY A 421 16.76 24.32 -14.15
C GLY A 421 15.27 24.64 -14.22
N GLU A 422 14.47 23.83 -14.91
CA GLU A 422 13.02 24.07 -15.12
C GLU A 422 12.18 22.80 -14.91
N ASP A 423 12.83 21.63 -14.92
CA ASP A 423 12.25 20.30 -14.62
C ASP A 423 12.30 19.94 -13.11
N MET A 424 12.50 20.91 -12.20
CA MET A 424 12.58 20.68 -10.74
C MET A 424 11.37 21.21 -9.94
N SER A 425 10.30 21.67 -10.60
CA SER A 425 8.96 21.70 -9.99
C SER A 425 8.43 20.30 -9.63
N TYR A 426 9.23 19.27 -9.88
CA TYR A 426 8.86 17.85 -9.90
C TYR A 426 9.21 17.10 -8.61
N GLN A 427 9.79 17.74 -7.57
CA GLN A 427 10.28 16.96 -6.42
C GLN A 427 10.28 17.62 -5.03
N GLY A 428 9.58 18.74 -4.82
CA GLY A 428 9.64 19.41 -3.52
C GLY A 428 8.54 20.41 -3.22
N SER A 429 7.26 20.04 -3.36
CA SER A 429 6.14 20.86 -2.87
C SER A 429 5.65 20.48 -1.46
N ALA A 430 6.29 19.53 -0.76
CA ALA A 430 5.86 19.15 0.60
C ALA A 430 6.62 19.85 1.74
N GLU A 431 7.83 20.38 1.53
CA GLU A 431 8.65 20.94 2.62
C GLU A 431 8.83 22.48 2.60
N ASN A 432 8.53 23.16 1.48
CA ASN A 432 8.85 24.60 1.34
C ASN A 432 7.68 25.58 1.52
N GLU A 433 6.43 25.12 1.67
CA GLU A 433 5.28 26.03 1.92
C GLU A 433 4.97 26.25 3.41
N ALA A 434 5.59 25.51 4.34
CA ALA A 434 5.35 25.67 5.77
C ALA A 434 6.17 26.80 6.45
N GLY A 435 6.91 27.61 5.67
CA GLY A 435 7.89 28.57 6.20
C GLY A 435 7.73 30.03 5.80
N LYS A 436 6.70 30.40 5.02
CA LYS A 436 6.53 31.79 4.53
C LYS A 436 5.17 32.38 4.86
N GLU A 437 4.85 32.43 6.15
CA GLU A 437 3.90 33.40 6.69
C GLU A 437 4.50 34.01 7.95
N LYS A 438 5.37 35.01 7.75
CA LYS A 438 5.68 36.14 8.65
C LYS A 438 6.98 36.78 8.19
N GLU A 439 6.85 37.84 7.42
CA GLU A 439 7.69 39.05 7.50
C GLU A 439 7.15 40.02 6.44
N ASP A 440 6.09 40.72 6.83
CA ASP A 440 5.77 42.03 6.27
C ASP A 440 5.95 43.05 7.40
N ASP A 441 6.33 44.27 7.01
CA ASP A 441 6.58 45.46 7.82
C ASP A 441 8.00 45.66 8.39
N THR A 442 8.92 46.15 7.55
CA THR A 442 9.41 47.55 7.66
C THR A 442 10.42 47.88 6.56
N LYS A 443 10.12 48.95 5.80
CA LYS A 443 10.96 50.16 5.57
C LYS A 443 10.90 50.65 4.12
N SER A 444 9.99 51.59 3.94
CA SER A 444 9.97 52.53 2.81
C SER A 444 11.07 53.60 2.96
N SER A 445 11.44 54.16 1.81
CA SER A 445 12.09 55.47 1.57
C SER A 445 13.61 55.52 1.60
N LYS A 446 14.25 55.69 0.43
CA LYS A 446 14.79 57.00 0.00
C LYS A 446 15.33 56.98 -1.45
N ASP A 447 14.97 58.03 -2.18
CA ASP A 447 15.36 58.39 -3.55
C ASP A 447 16.86 58.70 -3.76
N GLY A 448 17.29 58.62 -5.03
CA GLY A 448 18.52 59.23 -5.53
C GLY A 448 18.82 58.88 -6.99
N ALA A 449 18.43 59.77 -7.91
CA ALA A 449 18.54 59.66 -9.37
C ALA A 449 19.97 59.79 -9.93
N ALA A 450 20.22 59.19 -11.11
CA ALA A 450 21.04 59.75 -12.19
C ALA A 450 20.86 58.95 -13.50
N ASP A 451 20.42 59.65 -14.54
CA ASP A 451 20.27 59.20 -15.92
C ASP A 451 21.60 58.84 -16.62
N THR A 452 21.57 57.89 -17.55
CA THR A 452 22.09 58.10 -18.91
C THR A 452 21.59 57.03 -19.87
N VAL A 453 20.99 57.50 -20.96
CA VAL A 453 20.41 56.77 -22.09
C VAL A 453 21.49 56.17 -22.99
N SER A 454 21.35 54.91 -23.37
CA SER A 454 21.66 54.50 -24.75
C SER A 454 20.88 53.24 -25.13
N ARG A 455 20.03 53.40 -26.13
CA ARG A 455 19.13 52.42 -26.74
C ARG A 455 19.86 51.80 -27.93
N LYS A 456 20.07 50.48 -27.90
CA LYS A 456 20.19 49.67 -29.11
C LYS A 456 19.75 48.24 -28.82
N GLY A 457 18.70 47.80 -29.51
CA GLY A 457 18.27 46.40 -29.50
C GLY A 457 19.29 45.52 -30.22
N ASP A 458 19.38 44.27 -29.80
CA ASP A 458 18.83 43.15 -30.56
C ASP A 458 18.80 41.91 -29.65
N GLU A 459 17.90 41.00 -30.01
CA GLU A 459 17.45 39.82 -29.30
C GLU A 459 18.57 38.83 -28.95
N GLU A 460 18.75 38.54 -27.67
CA GLU A 460 19.25 37.23 -27.20
C GLU A 460 18.48 36.85 -25.93
N GLU A 461 17.49 35.95 -26.07
CA GLU A 461 16.99 35.12 -24.98
C GLU A 461 18.12 34.21 -24.47
N GLY A 462 19.06 34.80 -23.74
CA GLY A 462 20.02 34.07 -22.93
C GLY A 462 19.34 33.66 -21.64
N SER A 463 18.85 32.42 -21.59
CA SER A 463 18.42 31.80 -20.34
C SER A 463 19.50 31.98 -19.28
N ASN A 464 19.17 32.70 -18.22
CA ASN A 464 20.03 32.90 -17.06
C ASN A 464 20.20 31.55 -16.33
N ILE A 465 21.10 30.70 -16.83
CA ILE A 465 21.56 29.49 -16.13
C ILE A 465 22.35 29.98 -14.91
N ARG A 466 21.67 30.07 -13.76
CA ARG A 466 22.31 30.27 -12.46
C ARG A 466 23.35 29.16 -12.29
N LYS A 467 24.64 29.52 -12.30
CA LYS A 467 25.74 28.59 -12.03
C LYS A 467 25.54 28.00 -10.61
N ILE A 468 25.20 26.72 -10.55
CA ILE A 468 24.91 25.99 -9.31
C ILE A 468 26.20 25.91 -8.47
N PRO A 469 26.15 26.13 -7.15
CA PRO A 469 27.32 25.98 -6.28
C PRO A 469 27.84 24.53 -6.28
N ILE A 470 29.16 24.37 -6.31
CA ILE A 470 29.84 23.07 -6.37
C ILE A 470 29.43 22.15 -5.21
N GLY A 471 29.24 22.70 -4.00
CA GLY A 471 28.79 21.94 -2.84
C GLY A 471 27.40 21.31 -3.01
N MET A 472 26.49 21.98 -3.71
CA MET A 472 25.15 21.44 -3.99
C MET A 472 25.22 20.27 -4.97
N LYS A 473 26.07 20.36 -6.00
CA LYS A 473 26.28 19.25 -6.95
C LYS A 473 26.79 17.99 -6.25
N ILE A 474 27.74 18.14 -5.32
CA ILE A 474 28.28 17.01 -4.55
C ILE A 474 27.18 16.42 -3.63
N TYR A 475 26.39 17.27 -2.96
CA TYR A 475 25.29 16.84 -2.11
C TYR A 475 24.20 16.07 -2.89
N GLU A 476 23.78 16.59 -4.03
CA GLU A 476 22.79 15.93 -4.90
C GLU A 476 23.32 14.62 -5.47
N PHE A 477 24.61 14.56 -5.82
CA PHE A 477 25.25 13.33 -6.30
C PHE A 477 25.18 12.20 -5.27
N TYR A 478 25.56 12.46 -4.01
CA TYR A 478 25.53 11.44 -2.95
C TYR A 478 24.11 11.12 -2.47
N ASN A 479 23.15 12.03 -2.65
CA ASN A 479 21.76 11.76 -2.27
C ASN A 479 21.00 10.90 -3.26
N ALA A 480 21.42 10.86 -4.52
CA ALA A 480 20.78 10.07 -5.55
C ALA A 480 20.75 8.57 -5.20
N PRO A 481 19.59 7.88 -5.34
CA PRO A 481 19.48 6.45 -5.06
C PRO A 481 20.46 5.60 -5.87
N PHE A 482 20.66 5.92 -7.15
CA PHE A 482 21.61 5.21 -8.01
C PHE A 482 23.06 5.26 -7.49
N THR A 483 23.51 6.42 -6.99
CA THR A 483 24.84 6.56 -6.39
C THR A 483 24.94 5.76 -5.09
N LYS A 484 23.91 5.84 -4.23
CA LYS A 484 23.85 5.05 -2.98
C LYS A 484 23.92 3.54 -3.26
N PHE A 485 23.26 3.07 -4.31
CA PHE A 485 23.32 1.67 -4.73
C PHE A 485 24.72 1.22 -5.14
N TRP A 486 25.40 1.98 -6.01
CA TRP A 486 26.78 1.63 -6.41
C TRP A 486 27.78 1.76 -5.27
N PHE A 487 27.61 2.76 -4.40
CA PHE A 487 28.43 2.90 -3.20
C PHE A 487 28.27 1.68 -2.27
N ASN A 488 27.03 1.28 -2.01
CA ASN A 488 26.74 0.06 -1.24
C ASN A 488 27.31 -1.20 -1.92
N THR A 489 27.21 -1.31 -3.24
CA THR A 489 27.70 -2.46 -4.00
C THR A 489 29.23 -2.58 -3.93
N ILE A 490 29.96 -1.47 -4.13
CA ILE A 490 31.43 -1.44 -4.02
C ILE A 490 31.86 -1.77 -2.58
N SER A 491 31.20 -1.17 -1.59
CA SER A 491 31.44 -1.45 -0.17
C SER A 491 31.20 -2.93 0.17
N TYR A 492 30.14 -3.53 -0.38
CA TYR A 492 29.81 -4.93 -0.15
C TYR A 492 30.82 -5.89 -0.80
N LEU A 493 31.31 -5.57 -2.00
CA LEU A 493 32.38 -6.34 -2.65
C LEU A 493 33.68 -6.28 -1.85
N MET A 494 34.05 -5.09 -1.32
CA MET A 494 35.20 -4.94 -0.44
C MET A 494 35.03 -5.73 0.86
N TYR A 495 33.83 -5.72 1.44
CA TYR A 495 33.49 -6.56 2.59
C TYR A 495 33.69 -8.04 2.30
N LEU A 496 33.17 -8.55 1.17
CA LEU A 496 33.34 -9.95 0.78
C LEU A 496 34.82 -10.32 0.58
N MET A 497 35.60 -9.44 -0.06
CA MET A 497 37.04 -9.67 -0.22
C MET A 497 37.75 -9.74 1.14
N MET A 498 37.44 -8.83 2.07
CA MET A 498 37.99 -8.85 3.42
C MET A 498 37.55 -10.08 4.21
N TYR A 499 36.29 -10.51 4.08
CA TYR A 499 35.79 -11.69 4.78
C TYR A 499 36.43 -12.99 4.26
N ASN A 500 36.62 -13.10 2.93
CA ASN A 500 37.40 -14.19 2.34
C ASN A 500 38.83 -14.24 2.88
N TYR A 501 39.48 -13.09 2.97
CA TYR A 501 40.83 -13.00 3.52
C TYR A 501 40.87 -13.51 4.97
N VAL A 502 39.92 -13.09 5.81
CA VAL A 502 39.82 -13.49 7.23
C VAL A 502 39.58 -15.01 7.38
N ILE A 503 38.78 -15.63 6.51
CA ILE A 503 38.46 -17.07 6.59
C ILE A 503 39.60 -17.96 6.05
N LEU A 504 40.28 -17.53 4.98
CA LEU A 504 41.33 -18.32 4.32
C LEU A 504 42.68 -18.22 5.01
N VAL A 505 43.02 -17.05 5.56
CA VAL A 505 44.28 -16.84 6.29
C VAL A 505 44.17 -17.42 7.71
N LYS A 506 45.30 -17.76 8.32
CA LYS A 506 45.34 -18.31 9.69
C LYS A 506 44.67 -17.36 10.68
N MET A 507 43.58 -17.81 11.30
CA MET A 507 42.92 -17.11 12.40
C MET A 507 43.76 -17.19 13.68
N GLU A 508 44.24 -16.05 14.16
CA GLU A 508 44.96 -15.92 15.43
C GLU A 508 44.00 -15.89 16.63
N ARG A 509 44.49 -16.11 17.85
CA ARG A 509 43.61 -16.19 19.04
C ARG A 509 42.79 -14.92 19.29
N TRP A 510 43.33 -13.76 18.93
CA TRP A 510 42.67 -12.47 19.03
C TRP A 510 42.26 -11.95 17.64
N PRO A 511 41.14 -11.25 17.51
CA PRO A 511 40.70 -10.75 16.21
C PRO A 511 41.70 -9.76 15.63
N THR A 512 42.11 -9.99 14.39
CA THR A 512 42.98 -9.08 13.64
C THR A 512 42.22 -7.82 13.23
N LEU A 513 42.92 -6.77 12.77
CA LEU A 513 42.28 -5.54 12.29
C LEU A 513 41.31 -5.81 11.12
N GLN A 514 41.62 -6.78 10.25
CA GLN A 514 40.72 -7.18 9.17
C GLN A 514 39.46 -7.85 9.73
N GLU A 515 39.59 -8.72 10.72
CA GLU A 515 38.46 -9.38 11.38
C GLU A 515 37.55 -8.36 12.11
N TRP A 516 38.14 -7.39 12.81
CA TRP A 516 37.38 -6.28 13.42
C TRP A 516 36.61 -5.45 12.39
N THR A 517 37.19 -5.23 11.21
CA THR A 517 36.52 -4.51 10.12
C THR A 517 35.29 -5.29 9.62
N VAL A 518 35.41 -6.61 9.45
CA VAL A 518 34.30 -7.49 9.07
C VAL A 518 33.20 -7.51 10.15
N ILE A 519 33.59 -7.67 11.42
CA ILE A 519 32.64 -7.67 12.55
C ILE A 519 31.89 -6.33 12.62
N SER A 520 32.62 -5.21 12.51
CA SER A 520 32.03 -3.88 12.46
C SER A 520 31.04 -3.76 11.31
N TYR A 521 31.39 -4.23 10.12
CA TYR A 521 30.52 -4.18 8.95
C TYR A 521 29.19 -4.91 9.19
N ILE A 522 29.25 -6.16 9.67
CA ILE A 522 28.05 -6.97 9.92
C ILE A 522 27.22 -6.39 11.06
N PHE A 523 27.86 -5.85 12.11
CA PHE A 523 27.14 -5.17 13.18
C PHE A 523 26.41 -3.92 12.67
N THR A 524 27.06 -3.10 11.83
CA THR A 524 26.40 -1.93 11.22
C THR A 524 25.27 -2.34 10.29
N LEU A 525 25.41 -3.44 9.55
CA LEU A 525 24.34 -3.99 8.73
C LEU A 525 23.16 -4.49 9.58
N GLY A 526 23.43 -5.12 10.72
CA GLY A 526 22.41 -5.52 11.69
C GLY A 526 21.63 -4.32 12.24
N LEU A 527 22.32 -3.24 12.59
CA LEU A 527 21.68 -1.98 13.00
C LEU A 527 20.84 -1.35 11.88
N GLU A 528 21.32 -1.40 10.64
CA GLU A 528 20.58 -0.93 9.48
C GLU A 528 19.28 -1.75 9.26
N LYS A 529 19.32 -3.07 9.43
CA LYS A 529 18.11 -3.91 9.40
C LYS A 529 17.15 -3.60 10.54
N VAL A 530 17.65 -3.34 11.75
CA VAL A 530 16.82 -2.88 12.87
C VAL A 530 16.18 -1.53 12.55
N ARG A 531 16.93 -0.58 11.97
CA ARG A 531 16.40 0.72 11.54
C ARG A 531 15.28 0.56 10.50
N GLN A 532 15.44 -0.34 9.52
CA GLN A 532 14.42 -0.64 8.51
C GLN A 532 13.13 -1.17 9.13
N ILE A 533 13.23 -2.11 10.09
CA ILE A 533 12.06 -2.62 10.82
C ILE A 533 11.37 -1.49 11.58
N LEU A 534 12.13 -0.63 12.27
CA LEU A 534 11.59 0.49 13.04
C LEU A 534 10.91 1.57 12.17
N MET A 535 11.44 1.85 10.98
CA MET A 535 10.90 2.86 10.06
C MET A 535 9.75 2.36 9.17
N SER A 536 9.43 1.07 9.18
CA SER A 536 8.33 0.52 8.38
C SER A 536 6.96 1.12 8.74
N GLU A 537 6.08 1.20 7.74
CA GLU A 537 4.80 1.91 7.74
C GLU A 537 3.81 1.54 8.87
N PRO A 538 3.64 0.26 9.29
CA PRO A 538 2.60 -0.10 10.26
C PRO A 538 2.90 0.42 11.67
N GLY A 539 2.00 1.12 12.36
CA GLY A 539 2.32 1.66 13.71
C GLY A 539 2.71 0.63 14.79
N LYS A 540 2.22 -0.62 14.70
CA LYS A 540 2.43 -1.67 15.71
C LYS A 540 3.67 -2.53 15.39
N LEU A 541 4.61 -2.66 16.33
CA LEU A 541 5.86 -3.42 16.16
C LEU A 541 5.67 -4.86 15.67
N ARG A 542 4.64 -5.57 16.17
CA ARG A 542 4.35 -6.95 15.72
C ARG A 542 3.96 -7.02 14.24
N GLN A 543 3.17 -6.05 13.76
CA GLN A 543 2.78 -5.97 12.35
C GLN A 543 3.99 -5.56 11.49
N LYS A 544 4.82 -4.63 11.97
CA LYS A 544 6.09 -4.26 11.31
C LYS A 544 6.97 -5.48 11.03
N ILE A 545 7.22 -6.29 12.06
CA ILE A 545 8.05 -7.49 11.95
C ILE A 545 7.41 -8.51 11.00
N ASN A 546 6.10 -8.74 11.08
CA ASN A 546 5.42 -9.70 10.21
C ASN A 546 5.50 -9.28 8.73
N VAL A 547 5.26 -8.00 8.43
CA VAL A 547 5.41 -7.47 7.06
C VAL A 547 6.85 -7.59 6.57
N TRP A 548 7.83 -7.28 7.43
CA TRP A 548 9.25 -7.38 7.07
C TRP A 548 9.69 -8.82 6.77
N LEU A 549 9.18 -9.80 7.54
CA LEU A 549 9.47 -11.23 7.35
C LEU A 549 8.82 -11.85 6.11
N GLN A 550 7.85 -11.18 5.46
CA GLN A 550 7.25 -11.71 4.22
C GLN A 550 8.22 -11.69 3.03
N GLU A 551 9.27 -10.88 3.10
CA GLU A 551 10.26 -10.79 2.04
C GLU A 551 11.37 -11.83 2.25
N TYR A 552 11.53 -12.74 1.28
CA TYR A 552 12.50 -13.84 1.35
C TYR A 552 13.92 -13.38 1.68
N TRP A 553 14.37 -12.28 1.08
CA TRP A 553 15.71 -11.73 1.31
C TRP A 553 15.94 -11.25 2.74
N ASN A 554 14.91 -10.71 3.39
CA ASN A 554 14.98 -10.27 4.78
C ASN A 554 15.15 -11.46 5.72
N ILE A 555 14.47 -12.58 5.45
CA ILE A 555 14.66 -13.83 6.19
C ILE A 555 16.11 -14.30 6.06
N THR A 556 16.66 -14.35 4.83
CA THR A 556 18.04 -14.76 4.60
C THR A 556 19.04 -13.87 5.34
N ASP A 557 18.84 -12.54 5.32
CA ASP A 557 19.70 -11.61 6.06
C ASP A 557 19.61 -11.80 7.58
N LEU A 558 18.42 -12.09 8.12
CA LEU A 558 18.26 -12.39 9.55
C LEU A 558 19.01 -13.68 9.94
N VAL A 559 18.92 -14.72 9.11
CA VAL A 559 19.61 -15.99 9.32
C VAL A 559 21.13 -15.80 9.23
N ALA A 560 21.61 -15.03 8.26
CA ALA A 560 23.03 -14.72 8.10
C ALA A 560 23.58 -13.96 9.33
N ILE A 561 22.93 -12.86 9.72
CA ILE A 561 23.37 -12.04 10.86
C ILE A 561 23.33 -12.85 12.16
N SER A 562 22.27 -13.63 12.40
CA SER A 562 22.17 -14.46 13.61
C SER A 562 23.22 -15.57 13.65
N THR A 563 23.50 -16.22 12.51
CA THR A 563 24.55 -17.25 12.40
C THR A 563 25.94 -16.66 12.62
N PHE A 564 26.23 -15.49 12.04
CA PHE A 564 27.47 -14.76 12.28
C PHE A 564 27.64 -14.38 13.75
N MET A 565 26.59 -13.82 14.39
CA MET A 565 26.64 -13.44 15.81
C MET A 565 26.88 -14.66 16.70
N MET A 566 26.27 -15.80 16.41
CA MET A 566 26.53 -17.05 17.12
C MET A 566 27.98 -17.52 16.92
N GLY A 567 28.48 -17.47 15.68
CA GLY A 567 29.89 -17.78 15.37
C GLY A 567 30.85 -16.87 16.15
N PHE A 568 30.56 -15.58 16.23
CA PHE A 568 31.40 -14.57 16.88
C PHE A 568 31.43 -14.79 18.40
N LEU A 569 30.29 -15.08 19.01
CA LEU A 569 30.22 -15.38 20.45
C LEU A 569 31.02 -16.64 20.81
N LEU A 570 30.93 -17.70 20.00
CA LEU A 570 31.72 -18.92 20.17
C LEU A 570 33.21 -18.69 19.90
N ARG A 571 33.53 -17.75 19.02
CA ARG A 571 34.91 -17.37 18.69
C ARG A 571 35.65 -16.69 19.85
N LEU A 572 34.93 -15.95 20.70
CA LEU A 572 35.45 -15.29 21.90
C LEU A 572 35.69 -16.26 23.07
N GLN A 573 35.17 -17.49 23.01
CA GLN A 573 35.33 -18.51 24.04
C GLN A 573 36.64 -19.31 23.87
N SER A 574 37.14 -19.90 24.96
CA SER A 574 38.34 -20.75 24.94
C SER A 574 38.12 -22.06 24.15
N GLU A 575 39.22 -22.72 23.74
CA GLU A 575 39.15 -24.04 23.11
C GLU A 575 38.37 -25.04 24.00
N PRO A 576 37.47 -25.88 23.45
CA PRO A 576 37.26 -26.28 22.05
C PRO A 576 36.23 -25.46 21.24
N TYR A 577 35.50 -24.54 21.87
CA TYR A 577 34.40 -23.78 21.23
C TYR A 577 34.87 -22.87 20.09
N MET A 578 36.11 -22.41 20.16
CA MET A 578 36.78 -21.65 19.10
C MET A 578 36.79 -22.38 17.74
N GLY A 579 36.97 -23.70 17.76
CA GLY A 579 36.96 -24.52 16.54
C GLY A 579 35.59 -24.54 15.87
N TYR A 580 34.52 -24.66 16.66
CA TYR A 580 33.15 -24.56 16.18
C TYR A 580 32.82 -23.16 15.65
N GLY A 581 33.29 -22.10 16.32
CA GLY A 581 33.14 -20.72 15.85
C GLY A 581 33.75 -20.49 14.46
N ARG A 582 34.95 -21.05 14.21
CA ARG A 582 35.58 -21.00 12.88
C ARG A 582 34.77 -21.72 11.81
N VAL A 583 34.26 -22.93 12.11
CA VAL A 583 33.42 -23.67 11.16
C VAL A 583 32.15 -22.88 10.82
N ILE A 584 31.55 -22.23 11.81
CA ILE A 584 30.38 -21.37 11.60
C ILE A 584 30.73 -20.21 10.66
N TYR A 585 31.88 -19.52 10.84
CA TYR A 585 32.33 -18.47 9.91
C TYR A 585 32.51 -19.00 8.48
N CYS A 586 33.10 -20.19 8.31
CA CYS A 586 33.30 -20.80 7.00
C CYS A 586 31.99 -21.15 6.28
N VAL A 587 30.94 -21.51 7.03
CA VAL A 587 29.61 -21.79 6.45
C VAL A 587 28.85 -20.49 6.23
N ASP A 588 29.00 -19.52 7.13
CA ASP A 588 28.30 -18.24 7.13
C ASP A 588 28.58 -17.41 5.86
N ILE A 589 29.81 -17.48 5.31
CA ILE A 589 30.15 -16.82 4.04
C ILE A 589 29.24 -17.20 2.88
N ILE A 590 28.67 -18.41 2.88
CA ILE A 590 27.74 -18.88 1.85
C ILE A 590 26.49 -17.97 1.82
N PHE A 591 25.96 -17.56 2.97
CA PHE A 591 24.80 -16.66 3.02
C PHE A 591 25.13 -15.28 2.44
N TRP A 592 26.32 -14.76 2.72
CA TRP A 592 26.77 -13.48 2.15
C TRP A 592 27.01 -13.56 0.63
N TYR A 593 27.41 -14.71 0.09
CA TYR A 593 27.45 -14.92 -1.36
C TYR A 593 26.05 -15.02 -1.98
N ILE A 594 25.11 -15.73 -1.35
CA ILE A 594 23.71 -15.78 -1.81
C ILE A 594 23.11 -14.37 -1.82
N ARG A 595 23.46 -13.52 -0.85
CA ARG A 595 23.03 -12.12 -0.78
C ARG A 595 23.50 -11.26 -1.96
N VAL A 596 24.57 -11.64 -2.66
CA VAL A 596 24.99 -10.95 -3.92
C VAL A 596 23.90 -11.06 -5.00
N LEU A 597 23.13 -12.14 -5.02
CA LEU A 597 22.05 -12.33 -5.99
C LEU A 597 20.95 -11.26 -5.86
N ASP A 598 20.71 -10.73 -4.65
CA ASP A 598 19.77 -9.61 -4.44
C ASP A 598 20.26 -8.33 -5.15
N ILE A 599 21.57 -8.07 -5.11
CA ILE A 599 22.18 -6.92 -5.82
C ILE A 599 22.04 -7.09 -7.33
N PHE A 600 22.24 -8.31 -7.84
CA PHE A 600 22.01 -8.62 -9.25
C PHE A 600 20.53 -8.55 -9.66
N GLY A 601 19.61 -8.68 -8.70
CA GLY A 601 18.17 -8.51 -8.87
C GLY A 601 17.76 -7.18 -9.51
N VAL A 602 18.53 -6.11 -9.26
CA VAL A 602 18.24 -4.76 -9.76
C VAL A 602 18.55 -4.61 -11.26
N ASN A 603 19.42 -5.47 -11.82
CA ASN A 603 19.80 -5.37 -13.22
C ASN A 603 18.66 -5.85 -14.12
N LYS A 604 18.30 -5.05 -15.14
CA LYS A 604 17.26 -5.36 -16.14
C LYS A 604 17.41 -6.76 -16.77
N TYR A 605 18.64 -7.24 -16.96
CA TYR A 605 18.90 -8.54 -17.59
C TYR A 605 19.03 -9.68 -16.58
N LEU A 606 19.76 -9.48 -15.47
CA LEU A 606 19.99 -10.54 -14.47
C LEU A 606 18.81 -10.73 -13.52
N GLY A 607 18.06 -9.68 -13.23
CA GLY A 607 16.93 -9.72 -12.30
C GLY A 607 15.87 -10.76 -12.65
N PRO A 608 15.38 -10.81 -13.90
CA PRO A 608 14.45 -11.85 -14.32
C PRO A 608 14.98 -13.27 -14.12
N TYR A 609 16.27 -13.53 -14.36
CA TYR A 609 16.88 -14.85 -14.14
C TYR A 609 16.91 -15.24 -12.66
N VAL A 610 17.28 -14.31 -11.76
CA VAL A 610 17.26 -14.56 -10.31
C VAL A 610 15.83 -14.90 -9.85
N MET A 611 14.83 -14.15 -10.33
CA MET A 611 13.42 -14.42 -10.02
C MET A 611 12.92 -15.74 -10.61
N MET A 612 13.40 -16.13 -11.80
CA MET A 612 13.08 -17.43 -12.41
C MET A 612 13.66 -18.59 -11.62
N ILE A 613 14.93 -18.51 -11.20
CA ILE A 613 15.57 -19.53 -10.36
C ILE A 613 14.76 -19.75 -9.09
N GLY A 614 14.38 -18.68 -8.38
CA GLY A 614 13.59 -18.77 -7.16
C GLY A 614 12.23 -19.44 -7.36
N LYS A 615 11.52 -19.13 -8.46
CA LYS A 615 10.23 -19.77 -8.77
C LYS A 615 10.39 -21.24 -9.16
N MET A 616 11.39 -21.55 -9.99
CA MET A 616 11.66 -22.91 -10.46
C MET A 616 12.09 -23.84 -9.31
N MET A 617 12.70 -23.33 -8.25
CA MET A 617 13.06 -24.15 -7.08
C MET A 617 11.85 -24.79 -6.38
N ILE A 618 10.71 -24.10 -6.33
CA ILE A 618 9.48 -24.63 -5.72
C ILE A 618 8.94 -25.80 -6.55
N ASP A 619 8.91 -25.64 -7.87
CA ASP A 619 8.46 -26.69 -8.78
C ASP A 619 9.40 -27.90 -8.79
N MET A 620 10.72 -27.66 -8.69
CA MET A 620 11.74 -28.71 -8.61
C MET A 620 11.64 -29.54 -7.32
N LEU A 621 11.09 -28.99 -6.23
CA LEU A 621 11.00 -29.68 -4.95
C LEU A 621 10.22 -30.99 -5.07
N TYR A 622 9.11 -31.00 -5.82
CA TYR A 622 8.32 -32.22 -6.05
C TYR A 622 9.12 -33.30 -6.78
N PHE A 623 9.91 -32.91 -7.78
CA PHE A 623 10.79 -33.82 -8.50
C PHE A 623 11.88 -34.39 -7.59
N VAL A 624 12.51 -33.54 -6.76
CA VAL A 624 13.53 -33.98 -5.79
C VAL A 624 12.96 -35.00 -4.79
N VAL A 625 11.72 -34.81 -4.33
CA VAL A 625 11.06 -35.77 -3.43
C VAL A 625 10.86 -37.14 -4.10
N ILE A 626 10.40 -37.17 -5.36
CA ILE A 626 10.26 -38.43 -6.12
C ILE A 626 11.63 -39.10 -6.32
N MET A 627 12.65 -38.32 -6.68
CA MET A 627 14.01 -38.82 -6.84
C MET A 627 14.57 -39.41 -5.54
N LEU A 628 14.27 -38.79 -4.39
CA LEU A 628 14.69 -39.28 -3.07
C LEU A 628 14.10 -40.68 -2.77
N VAL A 629 12.85 -40.94 -3.14
CA VAL A 629 12.19 -42.25 -2.95
C VAL A 629 12.89 -43.34 -3.76
N VAL A 630 13.23 -43.04 -5.02
CA VAL A 630 13.96 -43.98 -5.89
C VAL A 630 15.39 -44.21 -5.38
N LEU A 631 16.08 -43.14 -4.98
CA LEU A 631 17.43 -43.21 -4.43
C LEU A 631 17.45 -44.05 -3.15
N MET A 632 16.48 -43.85 -2.26
CA MET A 632 16.36 -44.61 -1.01
C MET A 632 16.08 -46.08 -1.22
N SER A 633 15.15 -46.43 -2.11
CA SER A 633 14.82 -47.84 -2.38
C SER A 633 16.03 -48.60 -2.94
N PHE A 634 16.76 -47.99 -3.88
CA PHE A 634 17.99 -48.56 -4.42
C PHE A 634 19.12 -48.61 -3.40
N GLY A 635 19.33 -47.53 -2.63
CA GLY A 635 20.39 -47.43 -1.64
C GLY A 635 20.29 -48.46 -0.52
N VAL A 636 19.07 -48.67 0.00
CA VAL A 636 18.81 -49.68 1.03
C VAL A 636 19.04 -51.08 0.48
N ALA A 637 18.50 -51.40 -0.70
CA ALA A 637 18.68 -52.71 -1.33
C ALA A 637 20.16 -53.01 -1.59
N ARG A 638 20.90 -52.04 -2.13
CA ARG A 638 22.34 -52.17 -2.40
C ARG A 638 23.13 -52.42 -1.11
N GLN A 639 22.93 -51.61 -0.08
CA GLN A 639 23.68 -51.73 1.18
C GLN A 639 23.42 -53.08 1.85
N ALA A 640 22.15 -53.52 1.86
CA ALA A 640 21.76 -54.82 2.43
C ALA A 640 22.36 -56.02 1.67
N ILE A 641 22.47 -55.94 0.34
CA ILE A 641 23.04 -57.03 -0.48
C ILE A 641 24.57 -57.07 -0.36
N LEU A 642 25.24 -55.91 -0.37
CA LEU A 642 26.70 -55.84 -0.44
C LEU A 642 27.38 -56.01 0.92
N HIS A 643 26.70 -55.63 2.01
CA HIS A 643 27.20 -55.66 3.38
C HIS A 643 26.17 -56.31 4.32
N PRO A 644 26.11 -57.65 4.37
CA PRO A 644 25.25 -58.35 5.32
C PRO A 644 25.75 -58.17 6.77
N ASP A 645 24.81 -58.15 7.72
CA ASP A 645 25.04 -58.15 9.17
C ASP A 645 25.83 -56.93 9.75
N GLU A 646 25.57 -55.72 9.25
CA GLU A 646 26.12 -54.48 9.84
C GLU A 646 25.41 -54.05 11.14
N GLU A 647 26.20 -53.63 12.15
CA GLU A 647 25.66 -53.05 13.39
C GLU A 647 24.96 -51.69 13.15
N PRO A 648 23.86 -51.39 13.88
CA PRO A 648 23.12 -50.15 13.71
C PRO A 648 23.97 -48.93 14.08
N THR A 649 24.47 -48.20 13.08
CA THR A 649 25.28 -46.99 13.25
C THR A 649 24.84 -45.87 12.30
N TRP A 650 25.09 -44.60 12.67
CA TRP A 650 24.83 -43.43 11.79
C TRP A 650 25.61 -43.47 10.47
N ARG A 651 26.66 -44.30 10.39
CA ARG A 651 27.42 -44.54 9.15
C ARG A 651 26.60 -45.33 8.13
N LEU A 652 25.75 -46.25 8.58
CA LEU A 652 24.85 -47.02 7.73
C LEU A 652 23.88 -46.07 7.01
N ALA A 653 23.26 -45.15 7.75
CA ALA A 653 22.39 -44.12 7.17
C ALA A 653 23.13 -43.30 6.09
N ARG A 654 24.35 -42.83 6.38
CA ARG A 654 25.16 -42.10 5.37
C ARG A 654 25.45 -42.96 4.14
N ASN A 655 25.84 -44.22 4.31
CA ASN A 655 26.25 -45.10 3.22
C ASN A 655 25.08 -45.44 2.27
N ILE A 656 23.87 -45.60 2.83
CA ILE A 656 22.63 -45.81 2.05
C ILE A 656 22.40 -44.67 1.06
N PHE A 657 22.64 -43.42 1.46
CA PHE A 657 22.42 -42.26 0.58
C PHE A 657 23.63 -41.93 -0.29
N TYR A 658 24.85 -42.03 0.24
CA TYR A 658 26.04 -41.42 -0.36
C TYR A 658 26.35 -41.97 -1.75
N MET A 659 26.52 -43.28 -1.92
CA MET A 659 26.92 -43.81 -3.22
C MET A 659 25.81 -43.70 -4.29
N PRO A 660 24.54 -44.05 -4.02
CA PRO A 660 23.44 -43.80 -4.95
C PRO A 660 23.29 -42.36 -5.39
N TYR A 661 23.55 -41.40 -4.49
CA TYR A 661 23.47 -39.98 -4.81
C TYR A 661 24.51 -39.57 -5.86
N TRP A 662 25.77 -39.95 -5.70
CA TRP A 662 26.83 -39.62 -6.66
C TRP A 662 26.67 -40.32 -8.03
N MET A 663 26.02 -41.48 -8.04
CA MET A 663 25.67 -42.18 -9.29
C MET A 663 24.75 -41.36 -10.19
N ILE A 664 23.87 -40.51 -9.62
CA ILE A 664 23.02 -39.59 -10.39
C ILE A 664 23.86 -38.57 -11.16
N TYR A 665 25.01 -38.17 -10.60
CA TYR A 665 25.93 -37.21 -11.20
C TYR A 665 27.01 -37.87 -12.09
N GLY A 666 26.91 -39.18 -12.34
CA GLY A 666 27.79 -39.91 -13.25
C GLY A 666 28.94 -40.68 -12.59
N GLU A 667 29.09 -40.63 -11.27
CA GLU A 667 30.08 -41.43 -10.54
C GLU A 667 29.53 -42.84 -10.28
N VAL A 668 29.86 -43.78 -11.17
CA VAL A 668 29.29 -45.14 -11.14
C VAL A 668 29.97 -46.04 -10.11
N PHE A 669 31.13 -45.65 -9.55
CA PHE A 669 31.94 -46.49 -8.65
C PHE A 669 32.19 -47.90 -9.20
N ALA A 670 32.57 -48.01 -10.49
CA ALA A 670 32.68 -49.28 -11.21
C ALA A 670 33.55 -50.32 -10.50
N ASP A 671 34.67 -49.90 -9.90
CA ASP A 671 35.58 -50.77 -9.13
C ASP A 671 34.93 -51.42 -7.90
N SER A 672 33.87 -50.81 -7.35
CA SER A 672 33.17 -51.31 -6.16
C SER A 672 32.05 -52.30 -6.47
N ILE A 673 31.53 -52.27 -7.70
CA ILE A 673 30.37 -53.08 -8.12
C ILE A 673 30.82 -54.47 -8.57
N ASP A 674 31.91 -54.58 -9.34
CA ASP A 674 32.34 -55.85 -9.93
C ASP A 674 33.49 -56.53 -9.16
N ARG A 675 33.23 -56.86 -7.88
CA ARG A 675 34.21 -57.53 -7.01
C ARG A 675 34.49 -58.98 -7.43
N LYS A 676 33.56 -59.65 -8.12
CA LYS A 676 33.62 -61.10 -8.43
C LYS A 676 34.48 -61.44 -9.65
N THR A 677 34.46 -60.64 -10.72
CA THR A 677 35.32 -60.86 -11.91
C THR A 677 36.81 -60.69 -11.59
N ARG A 678 37.17 -59.75 -10.70
CA ARG A 678 38.59 -59.53 -10.34
C ARG A 678 39.18 -60.68 -9.53
N ILE A 679 38.41 -61.28 -8.62
CA ILE A 679 38.87 -62.47 -7.86
C ILE A 679 39.05 -63.64 -8.84
N HIS A 680 38.09 -63.91 -9.72
CA HIS A 680 38.21 -64.98 -10.73
C HIS A 680 39.38 -64.77 -11.70
N SER A 681 39.69 -63.53 -12.11
CA SER A 681 40.85 -63.24 -12.98
C SER A 681 42.20 -63.52 -12.31
N LYS A 682 42.31 -63.28 -10.99
CA LYS A 682 43.53 -63.54 -10.21
C LYS A 682 43.70 -65.02 -9.85
N THR A 683 42.61 -65.79 -9.75
CA THR A 683 42.69 -67.25 -9.57
C THR A 683 42.94 -68.00 -10.89
N LEU A 684 42.57 -67.46 -12.05
CA LEU A 684 42.82 -68.10 -13.35
C LEU A 684 44.23 -67.86 -13.91
N PHE A 685 44.94 -66.81 -13.49
CA PHE A 685 46.32 -66.54 -13.91
C PHE A 685 47.21 -66.26 -12.70
N PRO A 686 47.82 -67.30 -12.08
CA PRO A 686 48.88 -67.08 -11.12
C PRO A 686 50.12 -66.65 -11.91
N VAL A 687 50.55 -65.40 -11.75
CA VAL A 687 51.87 -64.97 -12.21
C VAL A 687 52.92 -65.73 -11.40
N SER A 688 53.57 -66.69 -12.03
CA SER A 688 54.74 -67.40 -11.49
C SER A 688 55.86 -66.42 -11.20
N ARG A 689 56.50 -66.60 -10.05
CA ARG A 689 57.63 -65.82 -9.55
C ARG A 689 58.90 -66.68 -9.70
N ALA A 690 59.80 -66.26 -10.60
CA ALA A 690 61.19 -66.70 -10.83
C ALA A 690 61.60 -65.94 -12.11
N ASP A 691 62.64 -65.14 -12.27
CA ASP A 691 63.91 -64.81 -11.61
C ASP A 691 64.11 -63.28 -11.84
N ASP A 692 64.89 -62.47 -11.13
CA ASP A 692 66.31 -62.58 -10.85
C ASP A 692 66.71 -61.66 -9.70
N GLN A 693 67.89 -61.95 -9.19
CA GLN A 693 68.49 -61.50 -7.97
C GLN A 693 69.39 -60.26 -8.19
N PHE A 694 69.38 -59.34 -7.21
CA PHE A 694 70.50 -58.52 -6.72
C PHE A 694 70.86 -57.14 -7.36
N PRO A 695 71.55 -56.26 -6.58
CA PRO A 695 71.16 -54.85 -6.35
C PRO A 695 72.20 -53.85 -6.91
N VAL A 696 72.07 -52.54 -6.65
CA VAL A 696 73.15 -51.58 -6.26
C VAL A 696 72.78 -50.08 -6.48
N SER A 697 72.94 -49.32 -5.38
CA SER A 697 73.41 -47.93 -5.17
C SER A 697 72.76 -46.66 -5.78
N HIS A 698 72.49 -45.74 -4.83
CA HIS A 698 72.89 -44.31 -4.74
C HIS A 698 72.57 -43.27 -5.83
N ASP A 699 71.99 -42.18 -5.29
CA ASP A 699 72.24 -40.75 -5.52
C ASP A 699 71.70 -40.00 -6.75
N ASN A 700 71.10 -38.85 -6.39
CA ASN A 700 71.10 -37.55 -7.06
C ASN A 700 70.53 -37.44 -8.48
N ASP A 701 69.46 -36.64 -8.64
CA ASP A 701 69.64 -35.23 -8.99
C ASP A 701 68.31 -34.44 -9.09
N SER A 702 68.39 -33.24 -8.50
CA SER A 702 67.71 -31.97 -8.79
C SER A 702 66.57 -31.84 -9.84
N PHE A 703 65.50 -31.16 -9.39
CA PHE A 703 64.72 -30.06 -10.03
C PHE A 703 65.32 -29.44 -11.33
N PRO A 704 64.53 -28.84 -12.27
CA PRO A 704 63.53 -27.82 -11.91
C PRO A 704 62.26 -27.66 -12.79
N ALA A 705 61.41 -26.77 -12.29
CA ALA A 705 60.27 -26.14 -12.94
C ALA A 705 60.65 -25.26 -14.15
N ALA A 706 59.74 -25.17 -15.13
CA ALA A 706 59.45 -24.05 -16.06
C ALA A 706 58.32 -24.57 -16.99
N ILE A 707 57.24 -23.89 -17.39
CA ILE A 707 56.81 -22.48 -17.42
C ILE A 707 55.28 -22.47 -17.24
#